data_AF-A0A7M7GGF2-F1
#
_entry.id   AF-A0A7M7GGF2-F1
#
_cell.length_a   1.000
_cell.length_b   1.000
_cell.length_c   1.000
_cell.angle_alpha   90.00
_cell.angle_beta   90.00
_cell.angle_gamma   90.00
#
_symmetry.space_group_name_H-M   'P 1'
#
loop_
_entity.id
_entity.type
_entity.pdbx_description
1 polymer ?
#
loop_
_entity_poly.entity_id
_entity_poly.type
_entity_poly.pdbx_seq_one_letter_code
_entity_poly.pdbx_strand_id
1 'polypeptide(L)'
;MDLGTDSDTDSQEYRITHETKRLRHVFEPYFKKIFTSNGFIKHMNQRCGGINDSTSYILLCEAIKRNDNRNAMALLRHYCKANMGSPDPSKDIPLQLATLAGNVEIVEMLLNKGARVNISFQDQKEPLHLICDTGSTSIPDEISRIAIAKLLIKHGANVNAVEKTNKDTPLILAVKSKFLELTKFLLNNGSDRHYANKYSETAFHAAFSENAGIEMIELLYDKKFDLYKVDDNECTVFSYAVRNLMNSGFGSFCSLNEPLKPILFLLKRGVSVNSVLDKRGNKILHMICQNHAVQTMKIFLDHGAQVNIRNVEGKTPLHFCAENQSLSFIELLISYGADVNILTNNGQSVIHFAAANKHYKVLESLLKHGLNVNAKGKDGNFTPLFNAVWSNRYENVKLLLDWQANVNERIINSQIVLHVAVDQKHADIVNILLEHGSDINVLDDYGNTALTISLYQVAETMNSDWSDDDMNVMRPAESVQRVLTKHAAKLLLSGLFISDQSLRIMNNSHFKDFFEDCVSELTLMKDTEIIEGVTFFDALTKHKSKLLSFMCNDNFINAFNDSKYKEKFPIYCDNVEQYVEAAKVRLNLLKISSENLVRIVQNVDMSWIDVHLPSLVIEQILSYLNTTDLKNMSLIYSLDS
;
A
#
# COMPACT_ATOMS: atom_id res chain seq x y z
N MET A 1 -0.64 50.32 -0.24
CA MET A 1 -0.57 50.18 -1.69
C MET A 1 -0.48 48.69 -1.99
N ASP A 2 -1.49 47.95 -2.41
CA ASP A 2 -2.92 48.19 -2.59
C ASP A 2 -3.58 46.80 -2.63
N LEU A 3 -4.71 46.68 -1.91
CA LEU A 3 -5.99 46.00 -2.23
C LEU A 3 -5.94 44.90 -3.32
N GLY A 4 -6.51 43.70 -3.19
CA GLY A 4 -7.51 43.13 -2.30
C GLY A 4 -8.08 41.91 -3.05
N THR A 5 -8.01 40.72 -2.46
CA THR A 5 -8.56 39.48 -3.02
C THR A 5 -9.89 39.19 -2.34
N ASP A 6 -10.97 39.71 -2.90
CA ASP A 6 -12.33 39.21 -2.66
C ASP A 6 -12.91 38.83 -4.02
N SER A 7 -13.18 37.54 -4.19
CA SER A 7 -13.87 36.98 -5.34
C SER A 7 -15.31 37.49 -5.34
N ASP A 8 -15.64 38.26 -6.37
CA ASP A 8 -16.91 38.94 -6.61
C ASP A 8 -18.05 37.96 -7.02
N THR A 9 -18.17 36.81 -6.33
CA THR A 9 -19.29 35.87 -6.46
C THR A 9 -20.43 36.18 -5.49
N ASP A 10 -20.15 36.92 -4.41
CA ASP A 10 -21.16 37.31 -3.40
C ASP A 10 -22.00 38.52 -3.83
N SER A 11 -21.53 39.35 -4.76
CA SER A 11 -22.20 40.62 -5.11
C SER A 11 -23.42 40.46 -6.04
N GLN A 12 -23.48 39.37 -6.82
CA GLN A 12 -24.65 39.00 -7.65
C GLN A 12 -25.70 38.23 -6.85
N GLU A 13 -25.27 37.38 -5.91
CA GLU A 13 -26.17 36.75 -4.93
C GLU A 13 -26.84 37.83 -4.08
N TYR A 14 -26.12 38.90 -3.70
CA TYR A 14 -26.64 39.99 -2.87
C TYR A 14 -27.80 40.78 -3.52
N ARG A 15 -27.80 41.01 -4.84
CA ARG A 15 -28.82 41.87 -5.47
C ARG A 15 -30.17 41.16 -5.72
N ILE A 16 -30.16 39.88 -6.10
CA ILE A 16 -31.40 39.11 -6.25
C ILE A 16 -31.89 38.62 -4.88
N THR A 17 -30.98 38.36 -3.93
CA THR A 17 -31.36 38.04 -2.55
C THR A 17 -31.83 39.24 -1.74
N HIS A 18 -31.50 40.50 -2.05
CA HIS A 18 -31.92 41.59 -1.17
C HIS A 18 -33.44 41.84 -1.21
N GLU A 19 -34.08 41.79 -2.38
CA GLU A 19 -35.54 41.86 -2.50
C GLU A 19 -36.20 40.53 -2.11
N THR A 20 -35.66 39.38 -2.55
CA THR A 20 -36.26 38.08 -2.21
C THR A 20 -36.11 37.73 -0.73
N LYS A 21 -35.03 38.12 -0.01
CA LYS A 21 -34.89 38.01 1.46
C LYS A 21 -35.74 39.04 2.20
N ARG A 22 -35.87 40.29 1.71
CA ARG A 22 -36.79 41.28 2.29
C ARG A 22 -38.24 40.78 2.26
N LEU A 23 -38.63 40.15 1.16
CA LEU A 23 -39.97 39.63 0.96
C LEU A 23 -40.13 38.23 1.56
N ARG A 24 -39.05 37.45 1.77
CA ARG A 24 -39.11 36.10 2.36
C ARG A 24 -39.79 36.11 3.71
N HIS A 25 -39.34 36.93 4.66
CA HIS A 25 -39.94 36.99 6.00
C HIS A 25 -41.37 37.56 6.03
N VAL A 26 -41.73 38.40 5.05
CA VAL A 26 -43.08 38.96 4.89
C VAL A 26 -44.04 37.93 4.30
N PHE A 27 -43.57 37.14 3.33
CA PHE A 27 -44.39 36.17 2.62
C PHE A 27 -44.26 34.73 3.12
N GLU A 28 -43.30 34.34 3.97
CA GLU A 28 -43.17 32.97 4.48
C GLU A 28 -44.41 32.45 5.23
N PRO A 29 -45.00 33.24 6.15
CA PRO A 29 -46.27 32.88 6.78
C PRO A 29 -47.41 32.85 5.74
N TYR A 30 -47.34 33.74 4.75
CA TYR A 30 -48.30 33.85 3.66
C TYR A 30 -48.22 32.64 2.71
N PHE A 31 -47.03 32.16 2.34
CA PHE A 31 -46.77 30.98 1.54
C PHE A 31 -47.19 29.71 2.30
N LYS A 32 -46.88 29.58 3.59
CA LYS A 32 -47.40 28.47 4.42
C LYS A 32 -48.94 28.44 4.46
N LYS A 33 -49.60 29.60 4.39
CA LYS A 33 -51.07 29.74 4.43
C LYS A 33 -51.75 29.61 3.05
N ILE A 34 -51.04 29.95 1.98
CA ILE A 34 -51.50 29.89 0.58
C ILE A 34 -51.36 28.48 0.01
N PHE A 35 -50.26 27.77 0.35
CA PHE A 35 -49.97 26.42 -0.14
C PHE A 35 -50.62 25.30 0.71
N THR A 36 -51.45 25.63 1.71
CA THR A 36 -52.32 24.67 2.39
C THR A 36 -53.66 24.49 1.65
N SER A 37 -54.12 23.23 1.60
CA SER A 37 -55.12 22.67 0.68
C SER A 37 -56.37 23.51 0.38
N ASN A 38 -56.75 23.52 -0.91
CA ASN A 38 -58.00 24.05 -1.52
C ASN A 38 -58.20 25.58 -1.55
N GLY A 39 -57.35 26.37 -0.88
CA GLY A 39 -57.43 27.84 -0.88
C GLY A 39 -56.72 28.53 -2.03
N PHE A 40 -55.60 27.98 -2.53
CA PHE A 40 -54.66 28.66 -3.44
C PHE A 40 -55.33 29.32 -4.67
N ILE A 41 -56.01 28.52 -5.50
CA ILE A 41 -56.63 28.98 -6.76
C ILE A 41 -57.80 29.93 -6.48
N LYS A 42 -58.58 29.68 -5.42
CA LYS A 42 -59.71 30.52 -5.03
C LYS A 42 -59.23 31.87 -4.51
N HIS A 43 -58.15 31.88 -3.74
CA HIS A 43 -57.54 33.08 -3.16
C HIS A 43 -56.77 33.91 -4.20
N MET A 44 -56.16 33.27 -5.21
CA MET A 44 -55.60 33.92 -6.40
C MET A 44 -56.73 34.54 -7.24
N ASN A 45 -57.76 33.78 -7.61
CA ASN A 45 -58.89 34.30 -8.40
C ASN A 45 -59.68 35.43 -7.71
N GLN A 46 -59.76 35.43 -6.36
CA GLN A 46 -60.52 36.46 -5.61
C GLN A 46 -59.74 37.75 -5.32
N ARG A 47 -58.41 37.74 -5.30
CA ARG A 47 -57.58 38.92 -4.97
C ARG A 47 -56.69 39.43 -6.10
N CYS A 48 -56.58 38.70 -7.20
CA CYS A 48 -55.56 38.94 -8.22
C CYS A 48 -56.12 39.33 -9.59
N GLY A 49 -56.96 40.35 -9.65
CA GLY A 49 -57.32 41.04 -10.90
C GLY A 49 -56.15 41.82 -11.55
N GLY A 50 -54.91 41.58 -11.13
CA GLY A 50 -53.71 42.29 -11.56
C GLY A 50 -52.44 41.75 -10.91
N ILE A 51 -52.16 40.44 -11.02
CA ILE A 51 -50.80 39.94 -10.71
C ILE A 51 -49.85 40.50 -11.75
N ASN A 52 -48.82 41.22 -11.30
CA ASN A 52 -47.68 41.56 -12.16
C ASN A 52 -46.84 40.31 -12.45
N ASP A 53 -46.27 40.23 -13.66
CA ASP A 53 -45.52 39.05 -14.15
C ASP A 53 -44.39 38.62 -13.17
N SER A 54 -43.87 39.53 -12.35
CA SER A 54 -42.86 39.25 -11.31
C SER A 54 -43.37 38.42 -10.12
N THR A 55 -44.63 38.61 -9.69
CA THR A 55 -45.17 37.89 -8.52
C THR A 55 -45.57 36.46 -8.88
N SER A 56 -46.18 36.25 -10.05
CA SER A 56 -46.49 34.92 -10.58
C SER A 56 -45.22 34.11 -10.85
N TYR A 57 -44.15 34.75 -11.30
CA TYR A 57 -42.83 34.12 -11.48
C TYR A 57 -42.24 33.59 -10.16
N ILE A 58 -42.22 34.41 -9.11
CA ILE A 58 -41.70 34.00 -7.79
C ILE A 58 -42.52 32.83 -7.21
N LEU A 59 -43.86 32.93 -7.32
CA LEU A 59 -44.78 31.88 -6.87
C LEU A 59 -44.54 30.55 -7.61
N LEU A 60 -44.29 30.61 -8.92
CA LEU A 60 -43.99 29.43 -9.73
C LEU A 60 -42.66 28.80 -9.31
N CYS A 61 -41.59 29.60 -9.20
CA CYS A 61 -40.28 29.12 -8.76
C CYS A 61 -40.33 28.48 -7.36
N GLU A 62 -41.08 29.08 -6.42
CA GLU A 62 -41.22 28.54 -5.07
C GLU A 62 -42.09 27.27 -5.05
N ALA A 63 -43.15 27.20 -5.86
CA ALA A 63 -43.97 25.99 -5.99
C ALA A 63 -43.15 24.81 -6.54
N ILE A 64 -42.33 25.04 -7.57
CA ILE A 64 -41.43 24.02 -8.14
C ILE A 64 -40.39 23.57 -7.10
N LYS A 65 -39.75 24.51 -6.38
CA LYS A 65 -38.76 24.18 -5.33
C LYS A 65 -39.33 23.33 -4.20
N ARG A 66 -40.62 23.51 -3.88
CA ARG A 66 -41.34 22.73 -2.86
C ARG A 66 -41.92 21.41 -3.39
N ASN A 67 -41.71 21.10 -4.66
CA ASN A 67 -42.32 19.96 -5.36
C ASN A 67 -43.87 19.99 -5.29
N ASP A 68 -44.46 21.18 -5.23
CA ASP A 68 -45.92 21.37 -5.24
C ASP A 68 -46.45 21.41 -6.68
N ASN A 69 -46.56 20.22 -7.25
CA ASN A 69 -46.88 20.04 -8.66
C ASN A 69 -48.27 20.58 -9.01
N ARG A 70 -49.24 20.46 -8.09
CA ARG A 70 -50.61 20.93 -8.31
C ARG A 70 -50.65 22.45 -8.46
N ASN A 71 -50.02 23.19 -7.55
CA ASN A 71 -50.03 24.64 -7.61
C ASN A 71 -49.12 25.18 -8.71
N ALA A 72 -47.97 24.54 -8.99
CA ALA A 72 -47.12 24.90 -10.12
C ALA A 72 -47.86 24.73 -11.48
N MET A 73 -48.57 23.62 -11.67
CA MET A 73 -49.40 23.42 -12.88
C MET A 73 -50.53 24.42 -12.99
N ALA A 74 -51.23 24.75 -11.88
CA ALA A 74 -52.29 25.74 -11.89
C ALA A 74 -51.77 27.14 -12.24
N LEU A 75 -50.61 27.52 -11.70
CA LEU A 75 -49.90 28.76 -12.02
C LEU A 75 -49.54 28.84 -13.51
N LEU A 76 -49.01 27.75 -14.06
CA LEU A 76 -48.67 27.66 -15.48
C LEU A 76 -49.92 27.76 -16.37
N ARG A 77 -51.03 27.08 -16.04
CA ARG A 77 -52.26 27.10 -16.87
C ARG A 77 -52.87 28.48 -16.99
N HIS A 78 -52.93 29.24 -15.89
CA HIS A 78 -53.80 30.42 -15.82
C HIS A 78 -53.06 31.76 -15.69
N TYR A 79 -51.83 31.79 -15.16
CA TYR A 79 -51.21 33.04 -14.71
C TYR A 79 -49.78 33.27 -15.20
N CYS A 80 -49.08 32.23 -15.67
CA CYS A 80 -47.68 32.36 -16.10
C CYS A 80 -47.50 32.21 -17.62
N LYS A 81 -46.71 33.11 -18.19
CA LYS A 81 -46.02 32.91 -19.48
C LYS A 81 -44.77 32.06 -19.24
N ALA A 82 -44.17 31.49 -20.28
CA ALA A 82 -42.99 30.63 -20.09
C ALA A 82 -41.76 31.37 -19.58
N ASN A 83 -41.52 32.59 -20.07
CA ASN A 83 -40.33 33.39 -19.75
C ASN A 83 -40.76 34.65 -18.98
N MET A 84 -40.79 34.59 -17.65
CA MET A 84 -41.42 35.62 -16.80
C MET A 84 -40.43 36.42 -15.94
N GLY A 85 -39.12 36.20 -16.10
CA GLY A 85 -38.07 36.81 -15.26
C GLY A 85 -37.16 37.80 -15.99
N SER A 86 -37.49 39.10 -15.94
CA SER A 86 -36.60 40.22 -16.32
C SER A 86 -36.15 40.26 -17.81
N PRO A 87 -35.69 41.42 -18.34
CA PRO A 87 -35.13 41.50 -19.69
C PRO A 87 -33.82 40.71 -19.88
N ASP A 88 -33.21 40.25 -18.77
CA ASP A 88 -31.99 39.45 -18.75
C ASP A 88 -32.32 37.94 -18.82
N PRO A 89 -31.99 37.26 -19.93
CA PRO A 89 -32.23 35.83 -20.12
C PRO A 89 -31.64 34.92 -19.04
N SER A 90 -30.54 35.32 -18.39
CA SER A 90 -29.85 34.50 -17.39
C SER A 90 -30.64 34.32 -16.08
N LYS A 91 -31.65 35.17 -15.86
CA LYS A 91 -32.47 35.20 -14.63
C LYS A 91 -33.75 34.39 -14.73
N ASP A 92 -34.03 33.80 -15.90
CA ASP A 92 -35.19 32.95 -16.17
C ASP A 92 -34.84 31.48 -15.91
N ILE A 93 -35.19 31.01 -14.70
CA ILE A 93 -34.80 29.70 -14.16
C ILE A 93 -35.94 28.66 -13.90
N PRO A 94 -37.25 28.88 -14.20
CA PRO A 94 -38.29 27.87 -13.91
C PRO A 94 -38.06 26.53 -14.60
N LEU A 95 -37.56 26.54 -15.83
CA LEU A 95 -37.29 25.32 -16.59
C LEU A 95 -36.17 24.50 -15.94
N GLN A 96 -35.11 25.16 -15.48
CA GLN A 96 -33.97 24.57 -14.80
C GLN A 96 -34.40 24.01 -13.45
N LEU A 97 -35.20 24.75 -12.68
CA LEU A 97 -35.77 24.27 -11.42
C LEU A 97 -36.67 23.04 -11.62
N ALA A 98 -37.52 23.06 -12.64
CA ALA A 98 -38.40 21.93 -12.96
C ALA A 98 -37.61 20.70 -13.44
N THR A 99 -36.54 20.94 -14.22
CA THR A 99 -35.60 19.92 -14.68
C THR A 99 -34.86 19.29 -13.50
N LEU A 100 -34.33 20.10 -12.59
CA LEU A 100 -33.69 19.62 -11.36
C LEU A 100 -34.66 18.81 -10.50
N ALA A 101 -35.90 19.27 -10.35
CA ALA A 101 -36.94 18.58 -9.59
C ALA A 101 -37.40 17.25 -10.26
N GLY A 102 -36.95 16.95 -11.48
CA GLY A 102 -37.34 15.73 -12.20
C GLY A 102 -38.81 15.70 -12.63
N ASN A 103 -39.50 16.84 -12.64
CA ASN A 103 -40.93 16.87 -12.96
C ASN A 103 -41.18 17.02 -14.47
N VAL A 104 -41.41 15.88 -15.13
CA VAL A 104 -41.67 15.78 -16.57
C VAL A 104 -42.86 16.64 -17.01
N GLU A 105 -43.97 16.64 -16.27
CA GLU A 105 -45.19 17.36 -16.65
C GLU A 105 -45.00 18.88 -16.60
N ILE A 106 -44.35 19.40 -15.57
CA ILE A 106 -44.05 20.84 -15.45
C ILE A 106 -43.06 21.27 -16.53
N VAL A 107 -42.04 20.45 -16.81
CA VAL A 107 -41.08 20.70 -17.90
C VAL A 107 -41.82 20.77 -19.24
N GLU A 108 -42.69 19.81 -19.55
CA GLU A 108 -43.47 19.81 -20.79
C GLU A 108 -44.35 21.06 -20.90
N MET A 109 -45.05 21.45 -19.82
CA MET A 109 -45.89 22.64 -19.80
C MET A 109 -45.09 23.93 -20.02
N LEU A 110 -43.89 24.05 -19.44
CA LEU A 110 -42.99 25.18 -19.63
C LEU A 110 -42.51 25.26 -21.08
N LEU A 111 -42.05 24.14 -21.64
CA LEU A 111 -41.56 24.06 -23.02
C LEU A 111 -42.66 24.38 -24.05
N ASN A 112 -43.86 23.82 -23.89
CA ASN A 112 -45.02 24.11 -24.74
C ASN A 112 -45.43 25.59 -24.72
N LYS A 113 -45.12 26.32 -23.64
CA LYS A 113 -45.37 27.76 -23.52
C LYS A 113 -44.23 28.63 -24.07
N GLY A 114 -43.18 28.02 -24.64
CA GLY A 114 -42.04 28.72 -25.24
C GLY A 114 -40.91 29.01 -24.26
N ALA A 115 -40.70 28.16 -23.25
CA ALA A 115 -39.56 28.30 -22.33
C ALA A 115 -38.25 28.18 -23.11
N ARG A 116 -37.31 29.08 -22.85
CA ARG A 116 -35.99 29.07 -23.49
C ARG A 116 -35.16 27.88 -23.00
N VAL A 117 -34.81 27.00 -23.92
CA VAL A 117 -34.21 25.69 -23.61
C VAL A 117 -32.69 25.76 -23.34
N ASN A 118 -31.99 26.69 -23.98
CA ASN A 118 -30.52 26.79 -23.92
C ASN A 118 -30.04 27.88 -22.95
N ILE A 119 -30.69 28.02 -21.78
CA ILE A 119 -30.27 28.97 -20.73
C ILE A 119 -29.52 28.22 -19.65
N SER A 120 -28.32 28.67 -19.33
CA SER A 120 -27.52 28.12 -18.24
C SER A 120 -28.03 28.52 -16.85
N PHE A 121 -28.17 27.56 -15.95
CA PHE A 121 -28.37 27.78 -14.51
C PHE A 121 -27.07 28.29 -13.87
N GLN A 122 -27.16 29.37 -13.07
CA GLN A 122 -26.01 30.05 -12.44
C GLN A 122 -24.86 30.32 -13.44
N ASP A 123 -25.21 30.65 -14.68
CA ASP A 123 -24.28 30.85 -15.79
C ASP A 123 -23.40 29.65 -16.19
N GLN A 124 -23.60 28.45 -15.64
CA GLN A 124 -22.66 27.35 -15.85
C GLN A 124 -23.22 26.17 -16.64
N LYS A 125 -24.47 25.74 -16.41
CA LYS A 125 -25.04 24.49 -16.97
C LYS A 125 -26.44 24.67 -17.57
N GLU A 126 -26.63 24.33 -18.85
CA GLU A 126 -27.96 24.28 -19.48
C GLU A 126 -28.83 23.12 -18.93
N PRO A 127 -30.17 23.12 -19.10
CA PRO A 127 -31.05 22.07 -18.59
C PRO A 127 -30.62 20.66 -19.00
N LEU A 128 -30.08 20.50 -20.21
CA LEU A 128 -29.60 19.20 -20.68
C LEU A 128 -28.34 18.71 -19.95
N HIS A 129 -27.49 19.62 -19.45
CA HIS A 129 -26.37 19.25 -18.58
C HIS A 129 -26.86 18.81 -17.19
N LEU A 130 -27.89 19.50 -16.66
CA LEU A 130 -28.41 19.24 -15.31
C LEU A 130 -28.97 17.83 -15.17
N ILE A 131 -29.64 17.31 -16.21
CA ILE A 131 -30.15 15.93 -16.19
C ILE A 131 -29.05 14.87 -16.29
N CYS A 132 -27.87 15.24 -16.77
CA CYS A 132 -26.74 14.32 -16.95
C CYS A 132 -25.84 14.27 -15.73
N ASP A 133 -25.98 15.19 -14.78
CA ASP A 133 -25.11 15.35 -13.61
C ASP A 133 -25.78 14.83 -12.32
N THR A 134 -25.07 13.97 -11.60
CA THR A 134 -25.47 13.42 -10.28
C THR A 134 -25.42 14.42 -9.14
N GLY A 135 -24.68 15.53 -9.27
CA GLY A 135 -24.68 16.62 -8.29
C GLY A 135 -26.04 17.33 -8.16
N SER A 136 -26.94 17.09 -9.11
CA SER A 136 -28.33 17.57 -9.13
C SER A 136 -29.26 16.55 -8.47
N THR A 137 -29.30 16.55 -7.13
CA THR A 137 -29.82 15.48 -6.24
C THR A 137 -31.33 15.23 -6.23
N SER A 138 -32.10 15.73 -7.19
CA SER A 138 -33.57 15.74 -7.12
C SER A 138 -34.30 14.99 -8.24
N ILE A 139 -33.61 14.36 -9.19
CA ILE A 139 -34.25 13.53 -10.24
C ILE A 139 -34.28 12.05 -9.81
N PRO A 140 -35.47 11.46 -9.61
CA PRO A 140 -35.63 10.19 -8.88
C PRO A 140 -35.19 8.95 -9.66
N ASP A 141 -35.24 8.96 -10.98
CA ASP A 141 -34.98 7.77 -11.81
C ASP A 141 -34.49 8.13 -13.23
N GLU A 142 -33.85 7.17 -13.91
CA GLU A 142 -33.29 7.36 -15.25
C GLU A 142 -34.37 7.50 -16.35
N ILE A 143 -35.58 6.95 -16.14
CA ILE A 143 -36.69 7.08 -17.09
C ILE A 143 -37.14 8.54 -17.15
N SER A 144 -37.27 9.19 -15.99
CA SER A 144 -37.57 10.62 -15.88
C SER A 144 -36.48 11.48 -16.53
N ARG A 145 -35.20 11.14 -16.34
CA ARG A 145 -34.08 11.83 -17.03
C ARG A 145 -34.23 11.75 -18.55
N ILE A 146 -34.48 10.55 -19.08
CA ILE A 146 -34.65 10.33 -20.52
C ILE A 146 -35.91 11.03 -21.05
N ALA A 147 -37.02 11.02 -20.29
CA ALA A 147 -38.24 11.71 -20.69
C ALA A 147 -38.03 13.23 -20.80
N ILE A 148 -37.35 13.83 -19.82
CA ILE A 148 -36.99 15.24 -19.85
C ILE A 148 -35.99 15.52 -20.99
N ALA A 149 -34.97 14.68 -21.18
CA ALA A 149 -34.02 14.79 -22.29
C ALA A 149 -34.75 14.83 -23.65
N LYS A 150 -35.71 13.93 -23.86
CA LYS A 150 -36.56 13.88 -25.06
C LYS A 150 -37.31 15.19 -25.28
N LEU A 151 -37.93 15.73 -24.23
CA LEU A 151 -38.67 16.98 -24.31
C LEU A 151 -37.76 18.17 -24.63
N LEU A 152 -36.60 18.26 -23.98
CA LEU A 152 -35.61 19.32 -24.20
C LEU A 152 -35.07 19.29 -25.63
N ILE A 153 -34.63 18.13 -26.13
CA ILE A 153 -34.10 17.99 -27.51
C ILE A 153 -35.19 18.30 -28.54
N LYS A 154 -36.43 17.82 -28.32
CA LYS A 154 -37.57 18.13 -29.20
C LYS A 154 -37.82 19.64 -29.34
N HIS A 155 -37.54 20.42 -28.29
CA HIS A 155 -37.71 21.87 -28.28
C HIS A 155 -36.41 22.65 -28.60
N GLY A 156 -35.39 21.99 -29.16
CA GLY A 156 -34.18 22.63 -29.68
C GLY A 156 -33.02 22.74 -28.69
N ALA A 157 -32.97 21.87 -27.67
CA ALA A 157 -31.76 21.75 -26.85
C ALA A 157 -30.56 21.32 -27.69
N ASN A 158 -29.42 22.00 -27.53
CA ASN A 158 -28.19 21.57 -28.19
C ASN A 158 -27.58 20.36 -27.46
N VAL A 159 -27.60 19.20 -28.11
CA VAL A 159 -27.06 17.95 -27.54
C VAL A 159 -25.54 18.00 -27.30
N ASN A 160 -24.85 18.91 -27.99
CA ASN A 160 -23.41 19.16 -27.89
C ASN A 160 -23.10 20.51 -27.23
N ALA A 161 -24.03 21.03 -26.42
CA ALA A 161 -23.74 22.19 -25.59
C ALA A 161 -22.55 21.90 -24.67
N VAL A 162 -21.83 22.95 -24.27
CA VAL A 162 -20.65 22.85 -23.42
C VAL A 162 -20.86 23.71 -22.19
N GLU A 163 -20.70 23.12 -21.00
CA GLU A 163 -20.79 23.87 -19.75
C GLU A 163 -19.55 24.75 -19.53
N LYS A 164 -19.65 25.84 -18.76
CA LYS A 164 -18.59 26.87 -18.75
C LYS A 164 -17.33 26.50 -17.94
N THR A 165 -17.41 25.57 -17.00
CA THR A 165 -16.35 25.30 -16.00
C THR A 165 -15.26 24.34 -16.52
N ASN A 166 -15.65 23.13 -16.88
CA ASN A 166 -14.78 22.06 -17.40
C ASN A 166 -14.94 21.89 -18.91
N LYS A 167 -15.87 22.59 -19.55
CA LYS A 167 -16.28 22.38 -20.95
C LYS A 167 -16.81 20.98 -21.21
N ASP A 168 -17.45 20.36 -20.22
CA ASP A 168 -18.08 19.04 -20.38
C ASP A 168 -19.36 19.15 -21.23
N THR A 169 -19.59 18.19 -22.12
CA THR A 169 -20.87 18.06 -22.85
C THR A 169 -21.87 17.24 -22.02
N PRO A 170 -23.18 17.28 -22.36
CA PRO A 170 -24.16 16.37 -21.76
C PRO A 170 -23.73 14.90 -21.84
N LEU A 171 -23.09 14.50 -22.95
CA LEU A 171 -22.57 13.15 -23.13
C LEU A 171 -21.47 12.81 -22.10
N ILE A 172 -20.50 13.70 -21.91
CA ILE A 172 -19.41 13.46 -20.93
C ILE A 172 -19.98 13.37 -19.51
N LEU A 173 -20.90 14.27 -19.15
CA LEU A 173 -21.54 14.25 -17.82
C LEU A 173 -22.33 12.96 -17.61
N ALA A 174 -23.12 12.51 -18.59
CA ALA A 174 -23.90 11.29 -18.49
C ALA A 174 -23.02 10.05 -18.27
N VAL A 175 -21.84 10.01 -18.91
CA VAL A 175 -20.84 8.96 -18.71
C VAL A 175 -20.20 9.04 -17.33
N LYS A 176 -19.80 10.24 -16.88
CA LYS A 176 -19.22 10.43 -15.53
C LYS A 176 -20.20 10.00 -14.43
N SER A 177 -21.49 10.29 -14.65
CA SER A 177 -22.59 9.86 -13.78
C SER A 177 -23.08 8.42 -14.02
N LYS A 178 -22.48 7.68 -14.97
CA LYS A 178 -22.75 6.26 -15.25
C LYS A 178 -24.19 5.96 -15.69
N PHE A 179 -24.86 6.92 -16.33
CA PHE A 179 -26.21 6.75 -16.88
C PHE A 179 -26.16 6.10 -18.27
N LEU A 180 -26.18 4.77 -18.32
CA LEU A 180 -26.00 4.00 -19.56
C LEU A 180 -27.11 4.26 -20.58
N GLU A 181 -28.38 4.23 -20.16
CA GLU A 181 -29.51 4.41 -21.08
C GLU A 181 -29.64 5.86 -21.55
N LEU A 182 -29.34 6.81 -20.66
CA LEU A 182 -29.24 8.22 -21.06
C LEU A 182 -28.10 8.46 -22.05
N THR A 183 -26.94 7.82 -21.85
CA THR A 183 -25.80 7.90 -22.78
C THR A 183 -26.18 7.33 -24.16
N LYS A 184 -26.85 6.17 -24.20
CA LYS A 184 -27.40 5.59 -25.46
C LYS A 184 -28.34 6.57 -26.14
N PHE A 185 -29.25 7.18 -25.37
CA PHE A 185 -30.21 8.16 -25.88
C PHE A 185 -29.52 9.38 -26.49
N LEU A 186 -28.53 9.95 -25.81
CA LEU A 186 -27.78 11.12 -26.28
C LEU A 186 -27.00 10.83 -27.58
N LEU A 187 -26.31 9.68 -27.64
CA LEU A 187 -25.61 9.24 -28.85
C LEU A 187 -26.56 9.09 -30.05
N ASN A 188 -27.75 8.52 -29.84
CA ASN A 188 -28.77 8.36 -30.89
C ASN A 188 -29.34 9.70 -31.38
N ASN A 189 -29.17 10.79 -30.61
CA ASN A 189 -29.60 12.14 -30.98
C ASN A 189 -28.45 13.04 -31.46
N GLY A 190 -27.31 12.46 -31.84
CA GLY A 190 -26.22 13.18 -32.51
C GLY A 190 -25.17 13.79 -31.58
N SER A 191 -25.02 13.25 -30.37
CA SER A 191 -23.88 13.63 -29.52
C SER A 191 -22.53 13.29 -30.17
N ASP A 192 -21.59 14.22 -30.11
CA ASP A 192 -20.23 14.02 -30.56
C ASP A 192 -19.42 13.25 -29.51
N ARG A 193 -19.12 11.98 -29.82
CA ARG A 193 -18.31 11.09 -28.98
C ARG A 193 -16.81 11.47 -28.96
N HIS A 194 -16.34 12.25 -29.93
CA HIS A 194 -14.93 12.61 -30.08
C HIS A 194 -14.59 13.97 -29.47
N TYR A 195 -15.59 14.75 -29.07
CA TYR A 195 -15.37 16.00 -28.36
C TYR A 195 -14.55 15.76 -27.07
N ALA A 196 -13.56 16.62 -26.86
CA ALA A 196 -12.70 16.63 -25.69
C ALA A 196 -12.94 17.90 -24.87
N ASN A 197 -13.08 17.75 -23.56
CA ASN A 197 -13.28 18.85 -22.63
C ASN A 197 -11.98 19.65 -22.37
N LYS A 198 -11.99 20.55 -21.36
CA LYS A 198 -10.84 21.38 -20.99
C LYS A 198 -9.57 20.57 -20.67
N TYR A 199 -9.70 19.33 -20.18
CA TYR A 199 -8.61 18.44 -19.77
C TYR A 199 -8.23 17.42 -20.86
N SER A 200 -8.64 17.67 -22.11
CA SER A 200 -8.47 16.76 -23.23
C SER A 200 -9.18 15.40 -23.10
N GLU A 201 -10.11 15.28 -22.15
CA GLU A 201 -10.86 14.06 -21.84
C GLU A 201 -12.13 13.98 -22.72
N THR A 202 -12.28 12.89 -23.47
CA THR A 202 -13.52 12.59 -24.22
C THR A 202 -14.48 11.76 -23.37
N ALA A 203 -15.72 11.58 -23.83
CA ALA A 203 -16.67 10.67 -23.19
C ALA A 203 -16.10 9.24 -23.04
N PHE A 204 -15.32 8.77 -24.02
CA PHE A 204 -14.63 7.48 -23.94
C PHE A 204 -13.57 7.45 -22.83
N HIS A 205 -12.78 8.53 -22.66
CA HIS A 205 -11.80 8.62 -21.58
C HIS A 205 -12.50 8.65 -20.21
N ALA A 206 -13.58 9.43 -20.10
CA ALA A 206 -14.40 9.53 -18.90
C ALA A 206 -14.95 8.17 -18.43
N ALA A 207 -15.28 7.27 -19.38
CA ALA A 207 -15.76 5.93 -19.04
C ALA A 207 -14.70 5.10 -18.30
N PHE A 208 -13.41 5.30 -18.60
CA PHE A 208 -12.31 4.66 -17.88
C PHE A 208 -11.97 5.39 -16.59
N SER A 209 -11.86 6.72 -16.59
CA SER A 209 -11.49 7.49 -15.39
C SER A 209 -12.49 7.31 -14.26
N GLU A 210 -13.79 7.26 -14.56
CA GLU A 210 -14.86 7.10 -13.58
C GLU A 210 -15.27 5.65 -13.32
N ASN A 211 -14.61 4.67 -13.97
CA ASN A 211 -14.97 3.25 -13.86
C ASN A 211 -16.45 3.00 -14.17
N ALA A 212 -16.89 3.37 -15.39
CA ALA A 212 -18.28 3.28 -15.84
C ALA A 212 -18.71 1.88 -16.32
N GLY A 213 -17.82 0.89 -16.25
CA GLY A 213 -18.09 -0.50 -16.65
C GLY A 213 -17.91 -0.77 -18.15
N ILE A 214 -17.83 -2.06 -18.49
CA ILE A 214 -17.51 -2.50 -19.86
C ILE A 214 -18.60 -2.13 -20.87
N GLU A 215 -19.88 -2.18 -20.49
CA GLU A 215 -21.00 -1.88 -21.40
C GLU A 215 -20.96 -0.42 -21.88
N MET A 216 -20.61 0.51 -20.99
CA MET A 216 -20.42 1.92 -21.33
C MET A 216 -19.23 2.11 -22.28
N ILE A 217 -18.12 1.43 -22.01
CA ILE A 217 -16.91 1.48 -22.84
C ILE A 217 -17.20 0.95 -24.26
N GLU A 218 -17.90 -0.19 -24.36
CA GLU A 218 -18.29 -0.79 -25.64
C GLU A 218 -19.25 0.11 -26.44
N LEU A 219 -20.21 0.75 -25.75
CA LEU A 219 -21.15 1.68 -26.36
C LEU A 219 -20.44 2.90 -26.98
N LEU A 220 -19.47 3.46 -26.27
CA LEU A 220 -18.78 4.69 -26.68
C LEU A 220 -17.73 4.43 -27.76
N TYR A 221 -17.11 3.26 -27.75
CA TYR A 221 -15.97 2.96 -28.61
C TYR A 221 -16.26 3.17 -30.09
N ASP A 222 -15.28 3.76 -30.76
CA ASP A 222 -15.18 3.92 -32.21
C ASP A 222 -13.73 3.69 -32.63
N LYS A 223 -13.51 3.16 -33.84
CA LYS A 223 -12.15 2.81 -34.32
C LYS A 223 -11.23 4.02 -34.49
N LYS A 224 -11.77 5.25 -34.52
CA LYS A 224 -10.99 6.49 -34.64
C LYS A 224 -10.37 6.95 -33.33
N PHE A 225 -10.71 6.36 -32.19
CA PHE A 225 -10.07 6.73 -30.93
C PHE A 225 -8.59 6.33 -30.92
N ASP A 226 -7.74 7.29 -30.61
CA ASP A 226 -6.35 7.03 -30.24
C ASP A 226 -6.30 6.50 -28.80
N LEU A 227 -6.03 5.20 -28.66
CA LEU A 227 -5.96 4.51 -27.36
C LEU A 227 -4.68 4.83 -26.58
N TYR A 228 -3.70 5.49 -27.22
CA TYR A 228 -2.43 5.89 -26.61
C TYR A 228 -2.39 7.38 -26.27
N LYS A 229 -3.45 8.13 -26.59
CA LYS A 229 -3.57 9.53 -26.21
C LYS A 229 -3.50 9.64 -24.68
N VAL A 230 -2.65 10.55 -24.22
CA VAL A 230 -2.52 10.90 -22.80
C VAL A 230 -3.33 12.15 -22.48
N ASP A 231 -3.87 12.18 -21.26
CA ASP A 231 -4.46 13.37 -20.68
C ASP A 231 -3.39 14.28 -20.03
N ASP A 232 -3.81 15.37 -19.39
CA ASP A 232 -2.93 16.30 -18.68
C ASP A 232 -2.16 15.64 -17.51
N ASN A 233 -2.64 14.49 -17.01
CA ASN A 233 -1.97 13.68 -15.98
C ASN A 233 -0.99 12.66 -16.56
N GLU A 234 -0.74 12.67 -17.88
CA GLU A 234 0.06 11.68 -18.61
C GLU A 234 -0.53 10.25 -18.54
N CYS A 235 -1.85 10.14 -18.43
CA CYS A 235 -2.58 8.89 -18.27
C CYS A 235 -3.32 8.53 -19.56
N THR A 236 -3.19 7.26 -19.98
CA THR A 236 -3.98 6.69 -21.08
C THR A 236 -5.25 6.02 -20.55
N VAL A 237 -6.19 5.68 -21.43
CA VAL A 237 -7.34 4.82 -21.08
C VAL A 237 -6.90 3.48 -20.49
N PHE A 238 -5.75 2.94 -20.94
CA PHE A 238 -5.16 1.73 -20.38
C PHE A 238 -4.63 1.96 -18.96
N SER A 239 -4.01 3.12 -18.69
CA SER A 239 -3.57 3.52 -17.36
C SER A 239 -4.74 3.56 -16.37
N TYR A 240 -5.87 4.14 -16.76
CA TYR A 240 -7.08 4.16 -15.93
C TYR A 240 -7.67 2.76 -15.72
N ALA A 241 -7.78 1.96 -16.78
CA ALA A 241 -8.28 0.58 -16.68
C ALA A 241 -7.48 -0.25 -15.65
N VAL A 242 -6.15 -0.15 -15.70
CA VAL A 242 -5.28 -0.83 -14.73
C VAL A 242 -5.45 -0.28 -13.32
N ARG A 243 -5.50 1.05 -13.13
CA ARG A 243 -5.73 1.63 -11.78
C ARG A 243 -7.05 1.20 -11.16
N ASN A 244 -8.12 1.12 -11.96
CA ASN A 244 -9.41 0.65 -11.48
C ASN A 244 -9.36 -0.82 -11.03
N LEU A 245 -8.63 -1.67 -11.77
CA LEU A 245 -8.34 -3.05 -11.35
C LEU A 245 -7.55 -3.10 -10.03
N MET A 246 -6.63 -2.17 -9.81
CA MET A 246 -5.87 -2.09 -8.55
C MET A 246 -6.73 -1.60 -7.37
N ASN A 247 -7.69 -0.71 -7.63
CA ASN A 247 -8.55 -0.10 -6.63
C ASN A 247 -9.81 -0.91 -6.29
N SER A 248 -10.16 -1.94 -7.07
CA SER A 248 -11.25 -2.86 -6.73
C SER A 248 -10.83 -3.69 -5.51
N GLY A 249 -11.14 -3.19 -4.31
CA GLY A 249 -10.63 -3.70 -3.03
C GLY A 249 -10.89 -5.19 -2.76
N PHE A 250 -10.06 -5.79 -1.91
CA PHE A 250 -10.08 -7.20 -1.48
C PHE A 250 -11.28 -7.59 -0.58
N GLY A 251 -12.38 -6.83 -0.65
CA GLY A 251 -13.58 -7.07 0.14
C GLY A 251 -14.68 -7.69 -0.73
N SER A 252 -14.98 -8.96 -0.47
CA SER A 252 -15.99 -9.81 -1.13
C SER A 252 -15.50 -10.54 -2.37
N PHE A 253 -16.07 -11.73 -2.55
CA PHE A 253 -15.92 -12.70 -3.63
C PHE A 253 -16.28 -12.17 -5.03
N CYS A 254 -16.22 -10.85 -5.26
CA CYS A 254 -16.34 -10.24 -6.58
C CYS A 254 -15.28 -10.84 -7.50
N SER A 255 -15.73 -11.60 -8.49
CA SER A 255 -14.83 -12.20 -9.46
C SER A 255 -14.02 -11.08 -10.10
N LEU A 256 -12.69 -11.18 -10.06
CA LEU A 256 -11.75 -10.28 -10.75
C LEU A 256 -12.08 -10.10 -12.25
N ASN A 257 -12.99 -10.91 -12.80
CA ASN A 257 -13.46 -10.85 -14.17
C ASN A 257 -14.02 -9.48 -14.55
N GLU A 258 -14.84 -8.83 -13.73
CA GLU A 258 -15.44 -7.53 -14.11
C GLU A 258 -14.41 -6.42 -14.32
N PRO A 259 -13.51 -6.11 -13.36
CA PRO A 259 -12.49 -5.09 -13.57
C PRO A 259 -11.42 -5.50 -14.62
N LEU A 260 -11.30 -6.78 -14.95
CA LEU A 260 -10.43 -7.24 -16.04
C LEU A 260 -11.01 -6.97 -17.44
N LYS A 261 -12.33 -6.95 -17.61
CA LYS A 261 -12.97 -6.79 -18.93
C LYS A 261 -12.53 -5.52 -19.69
N PRO A 262 -12.46 -4.31 -19.08
CA PRO A 262 -11.95 -3.12 -19.74
C PRO A 262 -10.52 -3.27 -20.27
N ILE A 263 -9.65 -3.95 -19.52
CA ILE A 263 -8.26 -4.19 -19.92
C ILE A 263 -8.21 -5.16 -21.09
N LEU A 264 -8.91 -6.30 -21.00
CA LEU A 264 -8.99 -7.28 -22.08
C LEU A 264 -9.60 -6.70 -23.36
N PHE A 265 -10.59 -5.79 -23.22
CA PHE A 265 -11.19 -5.06 -24.32
C PHE A 265 -10.14 -4.21 -25.08
N LEU A 266 -9.24 -3.54 -24.36
CA LEU A 266 -8.15 -2.75 -24.93
C LEU A 266 -7.06 -3.62 -25.55
N LEU A 267 -6.66 -4.72 -24.88
CA LEU A 267 -5.67 -5.66 -25.42
C LEU A 267 -6.12 -6.28 -26.75
N LYS A 268 -7.40 -6.67 -26.85
CA LYS A 268 -8.01 -7.16 -28.11
C LYS A 268 -7.98 -6.14 -29.25
N ARG A 269 -7.78 -4.85 -28.95
CA ARG A 269 -7.71 -3.74 -29.91
C ARG A 269 -6.27 -3.29 -30.20
N GLY A 270 -5.29 -4.08 -29.77
CA GLY A 270 -3.88 -3.85 -30.08
C GLY A 270 -3.12 -2.99 -29.07
N VAL A 271 -3.76 -2.58 -27.96
CA VAL A 271 -3.03 -1.93 -26.86
C VAL A 271 -2.02 -2.92 -26.31
N SER A 272 -0.76 -2.49 -26.21
CA SER A 272 0.31 -3.33 -25.68
C SER A 272 0.10 -3.52 -24.18
N VAL A 273 0.16 -4.77 -23.72
CA VAL A 273 0.18 -5.11 -22.29
C VAL A 273 1.37 -4.48 -21.54
N ASN A 274 2.43 -4.14 -22.28
CA ASN A 274 3.66 -3.53 -21.77
C ASN A 274 3.64 -1.98 -21.85
N SER A 275 2.48 -1.37 -22.03
CA SER A 275 2.33 0.10 -22.06
C SER A 275 2.72 0.72 -20.71
N VAL A 276 3.31 1.92 -20.77
CA VAL A 276 3.65 2.71 -19.59
C VAL A 276 2.36 3.25 -18.94
N LEU A 277 2.26 3.11 -17.62
CA LEU A 277 1.05 3.44 -16.85
C LEU A 277 1.18 4.72 -16.02
N ASP A 278 2.40 5.15 -15.73
CA ASP A 278 2.69 6.32 -14.89
C ASP A 278 4.06 6.94 -15.21
N LYS A 279 4.34 8.08 -14.55
CA LYS A 279 5.59 8.84 -14.67
C LYS A 279 6.82 8.10 -14.16
N ARG A 280 6.64 7.07 -13.32
CA ARG A 280 7.72 6.19 -12.86
C ARG A 280 8.05 5.12 -13.90
N GLY A 281 7.39 5.15 -15.06
CA GLY A 281 7.57 4.16 -16.10
C GLY A 281 7.11 2.78 -15.65
N ASN A 282 6.18 2.67 -14.70
CA ASN A 282 5.62 1.39 -14.30
C ASN A 282 4.75 0.83 -15.43
N LYS A 283 4.69 -0.51 -15.50
CA LYS A 283 3.88 -1.28 -16.46
C LYS A 283 3.01 -2.24 -15.66
N ILE A 284 2.14 -2.98 -16.35
CA ILE A 284 1.11 -3.76 -15.69
C ILE A 284 1.65 -4.73 -14.64
N LEU A 285 2.75 -5.44 -14.92
CA LEU A 285 3.36 -6.38 -13.97
C LEU A 285 3.94 -5.70 -12.72
N HIS A 286 4.44 -4.46 -12.84
CA HIS A 286 4.89 -3.69 -11.67
C HIS A 286 3.71 -3.36 -10.75
N MET A 287 2.58 -2.97 -11.32
CA MET A 287 1.39 -2.60 -10.56
C MET A 287 0.77 -3.82 -9.88
N ILE A 288 0.63 -4.94 -10.58
CA ILE A 288 -0.04 -6.15 -10.04
C ILE A 288 0.70 -6.74 -8.85
N CYS A 289 2.03 -6.57 -8.73
CA CYS A 289 2.74 -7.01 -7.53
C CYS A 289 2.19 -6.37 -6.24
N GLN A 290 1.44 -5.26 -6.32
CA GLN A 290 0.75 -4.61 -5.18
C GLN A 290 -0.62 -5.23 -4.86
N ASN A 291 -1.15 -6.09 -5.75
CA ASN A 291 -2.44 -6.75 -5.60
C ASN A 291 -2.19 -8.21 -5.19
N HIS A 292 -2.92 -8.78 -4.22
CA HIS A 292 -2.76 -10.17 -3.78
C HIS A 292 -3.36 -11.23 -4.73
N ALA A 293 -3.75 -10.88 -5.97
CA ALA A 293 -4.34 -11.79 -6.94
C ALA A 293 -3.33 -12.39 -7.94
N VAL A 294 -2.78 -13.56 -7.61
CA VAL A 294 -1.82 -14.31 -8.46
C VAL A 294 -2.38 -14.66 -9.83
N GLN A 295 -3.67 -15.00 -9.90
CA GLN A 295 -4.35 -15.35 -11.16
C GLN A 295 -4.33 -14.20 -12.17
N THR A 296 -4.48 -12.96 -11.69
CA THR A 296 -4.42 -11.75 -12.53
C THR A 296 -3.06 -11.61 -13.20
N MET A 297 -1.97 -11.83 -12.46
CA MET A 297 -0.62 -11.79 -13.04
C MET A 297 -0.45 -12.85 -14.13
N LYS A 298 -0.93 -14.08 -13.88
CA LYS A 298 -0.88 -15.16 -14.88
C LYS A 298 -1.59 -14.76 -16.18
N ILE A 299 -2.78 -14.17 -16.09
CA ILE A 299 -3.52 -13.70 -17.28
C ILE A 299 -2.65 -12.73 -18.10
N PHE A 300 -1.99 -11.76 -17.47
CA PHE A 300 -1.18 -10.79 -18.23
C PHE A 300 0.11 -11.40 -18.78
N LEU A 301 0.72 -12.34 -18.07
CA LEU A 301 1.85 -13.12 -18.58
C LEU A 301 1.44 -13.92 -19.83
N ASP A 302 0.28 -14.58 -19.80
CA ASP A 302 -0.29 -15.31 -20.94
C ASP A 302 -0.60 -14.36 -22.14
N HIS A 303 -0.83 -13.07 -21.87
CA HIS A 303 -1.01 -12.04 -22.90
C HIS A 303 0.31 -11.36 -23.34
N GLY A 304 1.47 -11.94 -23.00
CA GLY A 304 2.78 -11.47 -23.46
C GLY A 304 3.38 -10.31 -22.65
N ALA A 305 2.99 -10.19 -21.37
CA ALA A 305 3.65 -9.24 -20.48
C ALA A 305 5.12 -9.65 -20.26
N GLN A 306 6.02 -8.68 -20.42
CA GLN A 306 7.46 -8.92 -20.32
C GLN A 306 7.89 -9.05 -18.86
N VAL A 307 8.35 -10.24 -18.48
CA VAL A 307 8.70 -10.58 -17.09
C VAL A 307 9.84 -9.72 -16.54
N ASN A 308 10.84 -9.43 -17.37
CA ASN A 308 12.05 -8.69 -17.00
C ASN A 308 11.99 -7.20 -17.36
N ILE A 309 10.78 -6.67 -17.58
CA ILE A 309 10.59 -5.26 -17.93
C ILE A 309 11.05 -4.34 -16.80
N ARG A 310 11.68 -3.22 -17.14
CA ARG A 310 12.24 -2.27 -16.16
C ARG A 310 11.46 -0.95 -16.13
N ASN A 311 11.27 -0.39 -14.95
CA ASN A 311 10.75 0.98 -14.76
C ASN A 311 11.88 2.02 -14.80
N VAL A 312 11.60 3.31 -14.55
CA VAL A 312 12.64 4.38 -14.63
C VAL A 312 13.75 4.23 -13.59
N GLU A 313 13.48 3.54 -12.48
CA GLU A 313 14.46 3.23 -11.42
C GLU A 313 15.27 1.95 -11.74
N GLY A 314 14.98 1.31 -12.87
CA GLY A 314 15.57 0.03 -13.26
C GLY A 314 15.01 -1.17 -12.48
N LYS A 315 13.98 -0.98 -11.65
CA LYS A 315 13.28 -2.07 -10.95
C LYS A 315 12.49 -2.92 -11.95
N THR A 316 12.47 -4.24 -11.72
CA THR A 316 11.63 -5.21 -12.43
C THR A 316 10.40 -5.58 -11.59
N PRO A 317 9.37 -6.26 -12.15
CA PRO A 317 8.27 -6.82 -11.35
C PRO A 317 8.75 -7.66 -10.16
N LEU A 318 9.81 -8.46 -10.34
CA LEU A 318 10.36 -9.27 -9.26
C LEU A 318 10.83 -8.43 -8.05
N HIS A 319 11.39 -7.24 -8.28
CA HIS A 319 11.76 -6.30 -7.21
C HIS A 319 10.53 -5.83 -6.42
N PHE A 320 9.45 -5.46 -7.11
CA PHE A 320 8.19 -5.04 -6.46
C PHE A 320 7.55 -6.19 -5.67
N CYS A 321 7.57 -7.40 -6.21
CA CYS A 321 7.01 -8.56 -5.54
C CYS A 321 7.81 -8.95 -4.29
N ALA A 322 9.14 -8.77 -4.28
CA ALA A 322 9.96 -8.88 -3.08
C ALA A 322 9.65 -7.78 -2.05
N GLU A 323 9.39 -6.55 -2.49
CA GLU A 323 8.98 -5.41 -1.65
C GLU A 323 7.59 -5.63 -1.01
N ASN A 324 6.66 -6.26 -1.75
CA ASN A 324 5.29 -6.54 -1.29
C ASN A 324 5.12 -7.92 -0.65
N GLN A 325 6.20 -8.67 -0.49
CA GLN A 325 6.26 -9.89 0.34
C GLN A 325 5.39 -11.06 -0.13
N SER A 326 5.15 -11.18 -1.43
CA SER A 326 4.32 -12.26 -1.98
C SER A 326 5.16 -13.35 -2.64
N LEU A 327 5.35 -14.46 -1.90
CA LEU A 327 6.08 -15.62 -2.40
C LEU A 327 5.44 -16.21 -3.67
N SER A 328 4.11 -16.30 -3.73
CA SER A 328 3.41 -16.88 -4.87
C SER A 328 3.64 -16.11 -6.18
N PHE A 329 3.80 -14.78 -6.12
CA PHE A 329 4.16 -14.02 -7.32
C PHE A 329 5.62 -14.20 -7.72
N ILE A 330 6.53 -14.33 -6.75
CA ILE A 330 7.95 -14.57 -7.03
C ILE A 330 8.10 -15.90 -7.75
N GLU A 331 7.51 -16.97 -7.22
CA GLU A 331 7.56 -18.30 -7.86
C GLU A 331 6.90 -18.28 -9.25
N LEU A 332 5.77 -17.56 -9.40
CA LEU A 332 5.13 -17.41 -10.70
C LEU A 332 6.05 -16.67 -11.69
N LEU A 333 6.62 -15.53 -11.33
CA LEU A 333 7.52 -14.78 -12.21
C LEU A 333 8.77 -15.60 -12.59
N ILE A 334 9.37 -16.31 -11.64
CA ILE A 334 10.51 -17.20 -11.89
C ILE A 334 10.11 -18.33 -12.86
N SER A 335 8.92 -18.93 -12.69
CA SER A 335 8.42 -19.96 -13.62
C SER A 335 8.21 -19.46 -15.06
N TYR A 336 8.03 -18.14 -15.24
CA TYR A 336 7.96 -17.48 -16.56
C TYR A 336 9.31 -16.91 -17.03
N GLY A 337 10.42 -17.24 -16.36
CA GLY A 337 11.76 -16.83 -16.76
C GLY A 337 12.22 -15.47 -16.23
N ALA A 338 11.75 -15.07 -15.04
CA ALA A 338 12.30 -13.89 -14.37
C ALA A 338 13.78 -14.07 -14.07
N ASP A 339 14.60 -13.11 -14.49
CA ASP A 339 16.01 -13.06 -14.14
C ASP A 339 16.19 -12.38 -12.78
N VAL A 340 16.59 -13.19 -11.81
CA VAL A 340 16.81 -12.75 -10.42
C VAL A 340 18.05 -11.87 -10.26
N ASN A 341 18.96 -11.85 -11.24
CA ASN A 341 20.22 -11.12 -11.18
C ASN A 341 20.12 -9.68 -11.71
N ILE A 342 18.97 -9.27 -12.23
CA ILE A 342 18.78 -7.89 -12.68
C ILE A 342 18.91 -6.93 -11.49
N LEU A 343 19.72 -5.89 -11.66
CA LEU A 343 19.93 -4.86 -10.66
C LEU A 343 19.11 -3.61 -10.98
N THR A 344 18.71 -2.86 -9.94
CA THR A 344 18.18 -1.51 -10.11
C THR A 344 19.26 -0.53 -10.60
N ASN A 345 18.90 0.68 -10.97
CA ASN A 345 19.86 1.72 -11.37
C ASN A 345 20.82 2.14 -10.24
N ASN A 346 20.46 1.82 -8.99
CA ASN A 346 21.29 2.00 -7.78
C ASN A 346 22.07 0.72 -7.42
N GLY A 347 22.14 -0.26 -8.33
CA GLY A 347 22.89 -1.51 -8.14
C GLY A 347 22.26 -2.46 -7.12
N GLN A 348 21.02 -2.25 -6.70
CA GLN A 348 20.38 -3.13 -5.72
C GLN A 348 19.81 -4.37 -6.43
N SER A 349 20.15 -5.55 -5.92
CA SER A 349 19.51 -6.83 -6.26
C SER A 349 18.17 -7.00 -5.50
N VAL A 350 17.28 -7.84 -6.01
CA VAL A 350 15.98 -8.18 -5.38
C VAL A 350 16.10 -8.60 -3.90
N ILE A 351 17.17 -9.30 -3.49
CA ILE A 351 17.37 -9.69 -2.09
C ILE A 351 17.56 -8.50 -1.13
N HIS A 352 18.02 -7.33 -1.62
CA HIS A 352 18.09 -6.12 -0.79
C HIS A 352 16.69 -5.69 -0.34
N PHE A 353 15.70 -5.81 -1.23
CA PHE A 353 14.30 -5.47 -0.94
C PHE A 353 13.66 -6.52 -0.03
N ALA A 354 13.88 -7.81 -0.32
CA ALA A 354 13.39 -8.91 0.52
C ALA A 354 13.94 -8.84 1.96
N ALA A 355 15.22 -8.46 2.12
CA ALA A 355 15.86 -8.38 3.43
C ALA A 355 15.27 -7.30 4.35
N ALA A 356 14.76 -6.19 3.80
CA ALA A 356 14.14 -5.12 4.56
C ALA A 356 12.72 -5.46 5.08
N ASN A 357 12.15 -6.58 4.65
CA ASN A 357 10.76 -6.94 4.87
C ASN A 357 10.54 -7.96 6.01
N LYS A 358 9.29 -8.11 6.49
CA LYS A 358 8.97 -9.00 7.62
C LYS A 358 8.86 -10.47 7.24
N HIS A 359 8.55 -10.78 5.98
CA HIS A 359 8.31 -12.15 5.53
C HIS A 359 9.59 -12.86 5.07
N TYR A 360 10.30 -13.52 6.00
CA TYR A 360 11.57 -14.22 5.72
C TYR A 360 11.49 -15.29 4.64
N LYS A 361 10.32 -15.92 4.42
CA LYS A 361 10.13 -16.95 3.39
C LYS A 361 10.42 -16.45 1.97
N VAL A 362 10.17 -15.17 1.71
CA VAL A 362 10.52 -14.56 0.42
C VAL A 362 12.03 -14.49 0.26
N LEU A 363 12.74 -14.03 1.28
CA LEU A 363 14.19 -13.99 1.29
C LEU A 363 14.80 -15.40 1.17
N GLU A 364 14.23 -16.37 1.89
CA GLU A 364 14.65 -17.77 1.83
C GLU A 364 14.49 -18.38 0.44
N SER A 365 13.35 -18.18 -0.22
CA SER A 365 13.15 -18.66 -1.60
C SER A 365 14.15 -18.02 -2.57
N LEU A 366 14.37 -16.71 -2.46
CA LEU A 366 15.36 -16.03 -3.29
C LEU A 366 16.78 -16.58 -3.06
N LEU A 367 17.22 -16.78 -1.82
CA LEU A 367 18.52 -17.39 -1.53
C LEU A 367 18.66 -18.80 -2.14
N LYS A 368 17.59 -19.62 -2.08
CA LYS A 368 17.55 -20.94 -2.74
C LYS A 368 17.67 -20.88 -4.26
N HIS A 369 17.31 -19.77 -4.89
CA HIS A 369 17.53 -19.51 -6.31
C HIS A 369 18.96 -19.00 -6.64
N GLY A 370 19.89 -19.09 -5.69
CA GLY A 370 21.32 -18.86 -5.92
C GLY A 370 21.75 -17.40 -5.89
N LEU A 371 20.94 -16.50 -5.31
CA LEU A 371 21.33 -15.10 -5.18
C LEU A 371 22.48 -14.94 -4.19
N ASN A 372 23.42 -14.05 -4.54
CA ASN A 372 24.58 -13.74 -3.71
C ASN A 372 24.15 -13.05 -2.40
N VAL A 373 24.22 -13.76 -1.27
CA VAL A 373 23.91 -13.23 0.08
C VAL A 373 24.67 -11.94 0.43
N ASN A 374 25.85 -11.74 -0.18
CA ASN A 374 26.73 -10.58 -0.01
C ASN A 374 26.66 -9.61 -1.20
N ALA A 375 25.54 -9.59 -1.94
CA ALA A 375 25.35 -8.64 -3.03
C ALA A 375 25.56 -7.21 -2.53
N LYS A 376 26.20 -6.38 -3.37
CA LYS A 376 26.51 -4.99 -3.05
C LYS A 376 25.74 -4.05 -3.96
N GLY A 377 25.20 -2.98 -3.37
CA GLY A 377 24.69 -1.83 -4.11
C GLY A 377 25.79 -1.11 -4.92
N LYS A 378 25.40 -0.12 -5.73
CA LYS A 378 26.28 0.60 -6.69
C LYS A 378 27.55 1.21 -6.08
N ASP A 379 27.51 1.59 -4.81
CA ASP A 379 28.65 2.20 -4.11
C ASP A 379 29.33 1.23 -3.13
N GLY A 380 29.01 -0.06 -3.17
CA GLY A 380 29.52 -1.04 -2.19
C GLY A 380 28.88 -0.92 -0.79
N ASN A 381 28.06 0.10 -0.59
CA ASN A 381 27.64 0.65 0.68
C ASN A 381 26.46 -0.06 1.34
N PHE A 382 25.75 -0.91 0.61
CA PHE A 382 24.53 -1.56 1.09
C PHE A 382 24.62 -3.05 0.78
N THR A 383 24.40 -3.86 1.82
CA THR A 383 24.24 -5.30 1.74
C THR A 383 22.83 -5.70 2.15
N PRO A 384 22.35 -6.89 1.78
CA PRO A 384 21.09 -7.43 2.31
C PRO A 384 21.07 -7.45 3.84
N LEU A 385 22.20 -7.80 4.48
CA LEU A 385 22.32 -7.82 5.94
C LEU A 385 22.13 -6.42 6.54
N PHE A 386 22.72 -5.39 5.95
CA PHE A 386 22.48 -4.01 6.37
C PHE A 386 21.00 -3.63 6.32
N ASN A 387 20.32 -3.93 5.20
CA ASN A 387 18.89 -3.61 5.04
C ASN A 387 18.00 -4.31 6.09
N ALA A 388 18.31 -5.57 6.42
CA ALA A 388 17.60 -6.33 7.45
C ALA A 388 17.82 -5.75 8.86
N VAL A 389 19.06 -5.35 9.18
CA VAL A 389 19.42 -4.72 10.46
C VAL A 389 18.74 -3.36 10.62
N TRP A 390 18.85 -2.50 9.59
CA TRP A 390 18.23 -1.18 9.57
C TRP A 390 16.71 -1.25 9.73
N SER A 391 16.07 -2.26 9.13
CA SER A 391 14.62 -2.43 9.15
C SER A 391 14.09 -3.25 10.34
N ASN A 392 14.95 -3.57 11.31
CA ASN A 392 14.64 -4.42 12.47
C ASN A 392 13.99 -5.76 12.10
N ARG A 393 14.61 -6.53 11.20
CA ARG A 393 14.09 -7.82 10.71
C ARG A 393 14.91 -8.98 11.28
N TYR A 394 14.69 -9.30 12.55
CA TYR A 394 15.46 -10.32 13.27
C TYR A 394 15.53 -11.66 12.52
N GLU A 395 14.41 -12.18 12.00
CA GLU A 395 14.38 -13.45 11.28
C GLU A 395 15.19 -13.39 9.98
N ASN A 396 15.20 -12.26 9.27
CA ASN A 396 15.99 -12.07 8.06
C ASN A 396 17.48 -11.92 8.40
N VAL A 397 17.83 -11.19 9.46
CA VAL A 397 19.21 -11.10 9.95
C VAL A 397 19.73 -12.50 10.25
N LYS A 398 18.98 -13.28 11.04
CA LYS A 398 19.31 -14.67 11.35
C LYS A 398 19.50 -15.52 10.10
N LEU A 399 18.54 -15.47 9.17
CA LEU A 399 18.60 -16.22 7.93
C LEU A 399 19.83 -15.85 7.09
N LEU A 400 20.13 -14.56 6.93
CA LEU A 400 21.31 -14.10 6.17
C LEU A 400 22.61 -14.57 6.81
N LEU A 401 22.71 -14.52 8.14
CA LEU A 401 23.89 -15.01 8.86
C LEU A 401 24.04 -16.53 8.77
N ASP A 402 22.93 -17.28 8.83
CA ASP A 402 22.91 -18.73 8.61
C ASP A 402 23.38 -19.10 7.19
N TRP A 403 23.14 -18.20 6.21
CA TRP A 403 23.63 -18.28 4.83
C TRP A 403 25.00 -17.61 4.63
N GLN A 404 25.78 -17.40 5.70
CA GLN A 404 27.15 -16.88 5.65
C GLN A 404 27.28 -15.46 5.09
N ALA A 405 26.30 -14.58 5.37
CA ALA A 405 26.48 -13.15 5.15
C ALA A 405 27.70 -12.62 5.93
N ASN A 406 28.49 -11.75 5.31
CA ASN A 406 29.64 -11.13 5.96
C ASN A 406 29.18 -10.11 7.00
N VAL A 407 29.24 -10.51 8.27
CA VAL A 407 28.85 -9.68 9.43
C VAL A 407 29.76 -8.46 9.63
N ASN A 408 31.00 -8.50 9.13
CA ASN A 408 32.01 -7.45 9.27
C ASN A 408 32.24 -6.68 7.97
N GLU A 409 31.31 -6.75 7.01
CA GLU A 409 31.40 -5.98 5.77
C GLU A 409 31.32 -4.48 6.09
N ARG A 410 32.29 -3.71 5.57
CA ARG A 410 32.29 -2.25 5.71
C ARG A 410 31.29 -1.62 4.75
N ILE A 411 30.45 -0.75 5.31
CA ILE A 411 29.43 0.03 4.60
C ILE A 411 29.81 1.52 4.60
N ILE A 412 28.82 2.42 4.51
CA ILE A 412 29.01 3.88 4.58
C ILE A 412 29.75 4.27 5.86
N ASN A 413 30.66 5.24 5.77
CA ASN A 413 31.46 5.77 6.87
C ASN A 413 32.33 4.71 7.57
N SER A 414 32.77 3.68 6.83
CA SER A 414 33.52 2.53 7.34
C SER A 414 32.82 1.76 8.47
N GLN A 415 31.52 1.98 8.69
CA GLN A 415 30.74 1.26 9.68
C GLN A 415 30.60 -0.22 9.29
N ILE A 416 30.28 -1.06 10.27
CA ILE A 416 29.76 -2.41 10.05
C ILE A 416 28.33 -2.48 10.60
N VAL A 417 27.58 -3.53 10.24
CA VAL A 417 26.16 -3.64 10.63
C VAL A 417 25.94 -3.65 12.16
N LEU A 418 26.95 -3.98 12.97
CA LEU A 418 26.89 -3.83 14.43
C LEU A 418 26.73 -2.37 14.88
N HIS A 419 27.45 -1.43 14.24
CA HIS A 419 27.29 0.00 14.54
C HIS A 419 25.86 0.45 14.28
N VAL A 420 25.26 -0.02 13.18
CA VAL A 420 23.88 0.29 12.80
C VAL A 420 22.88 -0.31 13.78
N ALA A 421 23.06 -1.57 14.18
CA ALA A 421 22.18 -2.23 15.15
C ALA A 421 22.21 -1.53 16.52
N VAL A 422 23.38 -1.06 16.94
CA VAL A 422 23.56 -0.25 18.14
C VAL A 422 22.88 1.10 17.99
N ASP A 423 23.13 1.80 16.88
CA ASP A 423 22.55 3.12 16.62
C ASP A 423 21.01 3.09 16.68
N GLN A 424 20.40 2.05 16.10
CA GLN A 424 18.96 1.81 16.10
C GLN A 424 18.42 1.17 17.40
N LYS A 425 19.28 0.87 18.37
CA LYS A 425 18.93 0.30 19.69
C LYS A 425 18.27 -1.09 19.61
N HIS A 426 18.63 -1.91 18.62
CA HIS A 426 18.08 -3.24 18.41
C HIS A 426 18.89 -4.31 19.18
N ALA A 427 18.68 -4.43 20.50
CA ALA A 427 19.45 -5.33 21.38
C ALA A 427 19.48 -6.80 20.91
N ASP A 428 18.35 -7.34 20.43
CA ASP A 428 18.26 -8.72 19.94
C ASP A 428 19.11 -8.93 18.67
N ILE A 429 19.14 -7.92 17.79
CA ILE A 429 19.96 -7.92 16.58
C ILE A 429 21.44 -7.77 16.94
N VAL A 430 21.78 -6.91 17.91
CA VAL A 430 23.14 -6.80 18.42
C VAL A 430 23.63 -8.15 18.94
N ASN A 431 22.81 -8.84 19.76
CA ASN A 431 23.17 -10.15 20.31
C ASN A 431 23.45 -11.17 19.19
N ILE A 432 22.54 -11.33 18.22
CA ILE A 432 22.73 -12.33 17.15
C ILE A 432 23.91 -11.98 16.22
N LEU A 433 24.20 -10.70 15.96
CA LEU A 433 25.38 -10.30 15.19
C LEU A 433 26.67 -10.69 15.91
N LEU A 434 26.74 -10.45 17.21
CA LEU A 434 27.88 -10.83 18.05
C LEU A 434 28.05 -12.37 18.14
N GLU A 435 26.95 -13.12 18.23
CA GLU A 435 26.95 -14.59 18.16
C GLU A 435 27.52 -15.13 16.84
N HIS A 436 27.37 -14.38 15.74
CA HIS A 436 27.91 -14.72 14.42
C HIS A 436 29.27 -14.09 14.12
N GLY A 437 29.97 -13.58 15.14
CA GLY A 437 31.35 -13.13 15.02
C GLY A 437 31.51 -11.69 14.54
N SER A 438 30.51 -10.83 14.78
CA SER A 438 30.70 -9.39 14.59
C SER A 438 31.83 -8.87 15.48
N ASP A 439 32.76 -8.12 14.90
CA ASP A 439 33.91 -7.56 15.63
C ASP A 439 33.52 -6.25 16.33
N ILE A 440 33.59 -6.28 17.66
CA ILE A 440 33.28 -5.14 18.53
C ILE A 440 34.34 -4.03 18.48
N ASN A 441 35.54 -4.34 17.99
CA ASN A 441 36.68 -3.42 17.96
C ASN A 441 36.76 -2.57 16.68
N VAL A 442 35.88 -2.83 15.70
CA VAL A 442 35.90 -2.08 14.44
C VAL A 442 35.60 -0.61 14.71
N LEU A 443 36.42 0.27 14.14
CA LEU A 443 36.23 1.71 14.15
C LEU A 443 35.51 2.16 12.88
N ASP A 444 34.53 3.06 13.07
CA ASP A 444 33.98 3.89 12.00
C ASP A 444 34.91 5.06 11.64
N ASP A 445 34.53 5.85 10.63
CA ASP A 445 35.31 7.02 10.18
C ASP A 445 35.44 8.13 11.24
N TYR A 446 34.62 8.09 12.30
CA TYR A 446 34.68 9.01 13.43
C TYR A 446 35.54 8.47 14.59
N GLY A 447 36.13 7.28 14.45
CA GLY A 447 36.91 6.64 15.50
C GLY A 447 36.07 6.05 16.62
N ASN A 448 34.78 5.78 16.37
CA ASN A 448 33.89 5.15 17.33
C ASN A 448 33.83 3.64 17.10
N THR A 449 33.86 2.88 18.19
CA THR A 449 33.42 1.49 18.21
C THR A 449 31.92 1.43 18.46
N ALA A 450 31.29 0.30 18.19
CA ALA A 450 29.90 0.04 18.57
C ALA A 450 29.65 0.31 20.08
N LEU A 451 30.61 -0.06 20.94
CA LEU A 451 30.57 0.18 22.39
C LEU A 451 30.66 1.68 22.74
N THR A 452 31.38 2.47 21.92
CA THR A 452 31.46 3.93 22.10
C THR A 452 30.12 4.59 21.77
N ILE A 453 29.49 4.17 20.67
CA ILE A 453 28.18 4.71 20.24
C ILE A 453 27.12 4.44 21.30
N SER A 454 27.02 3.21 21.80
CA SER A 454 26.02 2.87 22.83
C SER A 454 26.22 3.66 24.12
N LEU A 455 27.46 3.94 24.53
CA LEU A 455 27.73 4.75 25.71
C LEU A 455 27.26 6.20 25.53
N TYR A 456 27.51 6.82 24.37
CA TYR A 456 27.00 8.15 24.06
C TYR A 456 25.46 8.19 24.11
N GLN A 457 24.80 7.19 23.54
CA GLN A 457 23.34 7.10 23.57
C GLN A 457 22.78 6.96 24.99
N VAL A 458 23.44 6.17 25.86
CA VAL A 458 23.05 6.06 27.27
C VAL A 458 23.14 7.43 27.94
N ALA A 459 24.25 8.15 27.77
CA ALA A 459 24.45 9.47 28.35
C ALA A 459 23.42 10.50 27.86
N GLU A 460 23.05 10.47 26.57
CA GLU A 460 21.99 11.34 26.02
C GLU A 460 20.63 11.07 26.67
N THR A 461 20.24 9.81 26.86
CA THR A 461 18.96 9.49 27.49
C THR A 461 18.88 9.95 28.95
N MET A 462 20.01 10.04 29.66
CA MET A 462 20.05 10.50 31.06
C MET A 462 19.85 12.00 31.20
N ASN A 463 20.14 12.78 30.15
CA ASN A 463 19.99 14.22 30.14
C ASN A 463 18.59 14.71 29.72
N SER A 464 17.67 13.79 29.40
CA SER A 464 16.28 14.13 29.07
C SER A 464 15.37 14.07 30.30
N ASP A 465 14.46 15.05 30.42
CA ASP A 465 13.45 15.17 31.48
C ASP A 465 12.35 14.09 31.34
N TRP A 466 12.57 12.89 31.87
CA TRP A 466 11.54 11.85 31.94
C TRP A 466 10.92 11.82 33.34
N SER A 467 9.62 11.55 33.42
CA SER A 467 8.87 11.39 34.67
C SER A 467 9.27 10.11 35.43
N ASP A 468 9.26 10.18 36.76
CA ASP A 468 9.66 9.10 37.69
C ASP A 468 8.94 7.74 37.47
N ASP A 469 7.81 7.72 36.76
CA ASP A 469 7.00 6.51 36.50
C ASP A 469 7.65 5.50 35.51
N ASP A 470 8.67 5.90 34.73
CA ASP A 470 9.37 5.03 33.75
C ASP A 470 10.62 4.31 34.30
N MET A 471 10.97 4.51 35.58
CA MET A 471 12.24 4.05 36.18
C MET A 471 12.38 2.53 36.34
N ASN A 472 11.30 1.75 36.13
CA ASN A 472 11.31 0.29 36.22
C ASN A 472 11.49 -0.42 34.86
N VAL A 473 11.59 0.32 33.74
CA VAL A 473 11.83 -0.27 32.41
C VAL A 473 13.26 -0.02 31.97
N MET A 474 14.01 -1.10 31.74
CA MET A 474 15.37 -1.06 31.19
C MET A 474 15.40 -0.28 29.87
N ARG A 475 16.16 0.82 29.81
CA ARG A 475 16.21 1.67 28.61
C ARG A 475 16.84 0.91 27.43
N PRO A 476 16.35 1.07 26.19
CA PRO A 476 16.89 0.37 25.02
C PRO A 476 18.38 0.60 24.77
N ALA A 477 18.88 1.81 25.03
CA ALA A 477 20.32 2.10 24.93
C ALA A 477 21.14 1.37 26.01
N GLU A 478 20.58 1.25 27.23
CA GLU A 478 21.23 0.52 28.32
C GLU A 478 21.24 -0.98 28.04
N SER A 479 20.16 -1.54 27.46
CA SER A 479 20.10 -2.97 27.15
C SER A 479 21.14 -3.34 26.10
N VAL A 480 21.30 -2.51 25.05
CA VAL A 480 22.36 -2.66 24.06
C VAL A 480 23.75 -2.57 24.70
N GLN A 481 23.99 -1.56 25.56
CA GLN A 481 25.27 -1.43 26.26
C GLN A 481 25.59 -2.67 27.08
N ARG A 482 24.61 -3.23 27.81
CA ARG A 482 24.82 -4.45 28.60
C ARG A 482 25.14 -5.67 27.74
N VAL A 483 24.47 -5.85 26.59
CA VAL A 483 24.79 -6.94 25.65
C VAL A 483 26.23 -6.83 25.16
N LEU A 484 26.67 -5.63 24.78
CA LEU A 484 28.04 -5.38 24.33
C LEU A 484 29.06 -5.63 25.46
N THR A 485 28.78 -5.16 26.67
CA THR A 485 29.63 -5.37 27.86
C THR A 485 29.75 -6.86 28.20
N LYS A 486 28.64 -7.61 28.20
CA LYS A 486 28.66 -9.08 28.39
C LYS A 486 29.56 -9.76 27.34
N HIS A 487 29.36 -9.40 26.07
CA HIS A 487 30.16 -10.01 25.00
C HIS A 487 31.65 -9.67 25.11
N ALA A 488 31.99 -8.43 25.46
CA ALA A 488 33.37 -8.02 25.66
C ALA A 488 34.02 -8.72 26.87
N ALA A 489 33.34 -8.85 28.01
CA ALA A 489 33.84 -9.65 29.13
C ALA A 489 34.11 -11.12 28.73
N LYS A 490 33.22 -11.70 27.91
CA LYS A 490 33.39 -13.04 27.35
C LYS A 490 34.63 -13.13 26.44
N LEU A 491 34.86 -12.16 25.56
CA LEU A 491 36.07 -12.12 24.71
C LEU A 491 37.34 -12.02 25.56
N LEU A 492 37.35 -11.16 26.59
CA LEU A 492 38.49 -10.93 27.46
C LEU A 492 38.92 -12.22 28.16
N LEU A 493 37.96 -12.91 28.78
CA LEU A 493 38.23 -14.18 29.46
C LEU A 493 38.49 -15.32 28.47
N SER A 494 38.00 -15.24 27.24
CA SER A 494 38.37 -16.20 26.19
C SER A 494 39.80 -16.01 25.67
N GLY A 495 40.52 -14.96 26.11
CA GLY A 495 41.85 -14.61 25.62
C GLY A 495 41.84 -14.01 24.21
N LEU A 496 40.68 -13.49 23.77
CA LEU A 496 40.51 -12.84 22.48
C LEU A 496 40.79 -11.33 22.59
N PHE A 497 41.20 -10.73 21.47
CA PHE A 497 41.61 -9.33 21.44
C PHE A 497 40.44 -8.37 21.70
N ILE A 498 40.68 -7.40 22.58
CA ILE A 498 39.81 -6.26 22.83
C ILE A 498 40.68 -5.01 22.82
N SER A 499 40.22 -3.97 22.14
CA SER A 499 40.95 -2.70 22.05
C SER A 499 41.02 -1.98 23.40
N ASP A 500 42.10 -1.23 23.62
CA ASP A 500 42.24 -0.36 24.80
C ASP A 500 41.09 0.63 24.93
N GLN A 501 40.55 1.11 23.80
CA GLN A 501 39.39 1.99 23.77
C GLN A 501 38.14 1.29 24.35
N SER A 502 37.85 0.06 23.91
CA SER A 502 36.74 -0.73 24.43
C SER A 502 36.91 -1.05 25.93
N LEU A 503 38.14 -1.39 26.37
CA LEU A 503 38.43 -1.62 27.80
C LEU A 503 38.22 -0.37 28.66
N ARG A 504 38.60 0.82 28.17
CA ARG A 504 38.34 2.08 28.86
C ARG A 504 36.86 2.38 29.00
N ILE A 505 36.08 2.10 27.95
CA ILE A 505 34.63 2.32 27.94
C ILE A 505 33.93 1.40 28.95
N MET A 506 34.32 0.12 29.03
CA MET A 506 33.75 -0.81 30.02
C MET A 506 34.12 -0.44 31.47
N ASN A 507 35.28 0.19 31.68
CA ASN A 507 35.71 0.71 32.98
C ASN A 507 35.14 2.10 33.31
N ASN A 508 34.15 2.60 32.56
CA ASN A 508 33.45 3.83 32.88
C ASN A 508 32.62 3.66 34.17
N SER A 509 32.57 4.69 35.02
CA SER A 509 31.87 4.66 36.31
C SER A 509 30.43 4.15 36.26
N HIS A 510 29.73 4.32 35.13
CA HIS A 510 28.33 3.89 35.01
C HIS A 510 28.15 2.38 34.80
N PHE A 511 29.11 1.69 34.15
CA PHE A 511 28.97 0.27 33.80
C PHE A 511 30.08 -0.62 34.38
N LYS A 512 31.01 -0.03 35.13
CA LYS A 512 32.12 -0.73 35.75
C LYS A 512 31.65 -1.87 36.65
N ASP A 513 30.70 -1.63 37.54
CA ASP A 513 30.18 -2.64 38.46
C ASP A 513 29.59 -3.83 37.70
N PHE A 514 28.76 -3.56 36.68
CA PHE A 514 28.19 -4.62 35.84
C PHE A 514 29.25 -5.38 35.02
N PHE A 515 30.31 -4.71 34.57
CA PHE A 515 31.44 -5.36 33.90
C PHE A 515 32.23 -6.26 34.86
N GLU A 516 32.48 -5.81 36.09
CA GLU A 516 33.13 -6.61 37.14
C GLU A 516 32.29 -7.83 37.53
N ASP A 517 30.96 -7.68 37.64
CA ASP A 517 30.03 -8.78 37.85
C ASP A 517 30.10 -9.81 36.71
N CYS A 518 30.12 -9.34 35.45
CA CYS A 518 30.28 -10.20 34.27
C CYS A 518 31.58 -11.00 34.31
N VAL A 519 32.70 -10.36 34.65
CA VAL A 519 34.02 -11.02 34.75
C VAL A 519 34.04 -12.03 35.90
N SER A 520 33.45 -11.68 37.04
CA SER A 520 33.37 -12.55 38.22
C SER A 520 32.56 -13.81 37.94
N GLU A 521 31.38 -13.66 37.32
CA GLU A 521 30.53 -14.79 36.97
C GLU A 521 31.20 -15.71 35.92
N LEU A 522 31.79 -15.15 34.87
CA LEU A 522 32.50 -15.94 33.86
C LEU A 522 33.73 -16.67 34.42
N THR A 523 34.42 -16.09 35.41
CA THR A 523 35.53 -16.74 36.12
C THR A 523 35.01 -17.92 36.94
N LEU A 524 33.90 -17.74 37.66
CA LEU A 524 33.23 -18.84 38.37
C LEU A 524 32.76 -19.94 37.41
N MET A 525 32.27 -19.58 36.21
CA MET A 525 31.88 -20.54 35.18
C MET A 525 33.07 -21.34 34.64
N LYS A 526 34.28 -20.76 34.60
CA LYS A 526 35.51 -21.48 34.23
C LYS A 526 35.97 -22.44 35.31
N ASP A 527 35.76 -22.10 36.57
CA ASP A 527 36.18 -22.94 37.70
C ASP A 527 35.15 -24.04 38.02
N THR A 528 33.95 -23.97 37.43
CA THR A 528 32.87 -24.94 37.66
C THR A 528 32.82 -25.98 36.54
N GLU A 529 33.28 -27.19 36.83
CA GLU A 529 33.15 -28.35 35.94
C GLU A 529 31.72 -28.91 35.92
N ILE A 530 31.28 -29.33 34.74
CA ILE A 530 30.03 -30.07 34.50
C ILE A 530 30.34 -31.57 34.42
N ILE A 531 31.34 -31.91 33.61
CA ILE A 531 31.95 -33.24 33.49
C ILE A 531 33.47 -33.03 33.51
N GLU A 532 34.23 -34.10 33.73
CA GLU A 532 35.70 -34.03 33.84
C GLU A 532 36.31 -33.25 32.65
N GLY A 533 36.95 -32.12 32.96
CA GLY A 533 37.61 -31.25 31.97
C GLY A 533 36.69 -30.39 31.09
N VAL A 534 35.38 -30.32 31.36
CA VAL A 534 34.43 -29.44 30.65
C VAL A 534 33.66 -28.58 31.64
N THR A 535 33.74 -27.27 31.44
CA THR A 535 33.20 -26.26 32.36
C THR A 535 31.93 -25.60 31.80
N PHE A 536 31.20 -24.85 32.63
CA PHE A 536 30.10 -24.00 32.15
C PHE A 536 30.60 -22.93 31.15
N PHE A 537 31.83 -22.45 31.33
CA PHE A 537 32.45 -21.52 30.37
C PHE A 537 32.71 -22.18 29.01
N ASP A 538 33.08 -23.46 28.99
CA ASP A 538 33.24 -24.22 27.73
C ASP A 538 31.89 -24.37 27.00
N ALA A 539 30.80 -24.59 27.73
CA ALA A 539 29.46 -24.65 27.15
C ALA A 539 29.05 -23.32 26.46
N LEU A 540 29.51 -22.18 27.00
CA LEU A 540 29.24 -20.84 26.47
C LEU A 540 30.14 -20.45 25.27
N THR A 541 31.39 -20.93 25.24
CA THR A 541 32.43 -20.38 24.35
C THR A 541 32.95 -21.34 23.30
N LYS A 542 32.81 -22.66 23.47
CA LYS A 542 33.32 -23.62 22.49
C LYS A 542 32.51 -23.56 21.20
N HIS A 543 33.22 -23.75 20.09
CA HIS A 543 32.61 -23.83 18.76
C HIS A 543 31.50 -24.90 18.72
N LYS A 544 30.44 -24.64 17.93
CA LYS A 544 29.24 -25.49 17.81
C LYS A 544 29.56 -26.99 17.64
N SER A 545 30.61 -27.33 16.89
CA SER A 545 31.04 -28.72 16.68
C SER A 545 31.58 -29.41 17.94
N LYS A 546 32.35 -28.70 18.78
CA LYS A 546 32.83 -29.24 20.06
C LYS A 546 31.70 -29.33 21.07
N LEU A 547 30.80 -28.34 21.09
CA LEU A 547 29.62 -28.37 21.94
C LEU A 547 28.76 -29.60 21.64
N LEU A 548 28.55 -29.95 20.36
CA LEU A 548 27.82 -31.17 19.97
C LEU A 548 28.42 -32.46 20.54
N SER A 549 29.75 -32.55 20.68
CA SER A 549 30.38 -33.72 21.30
C SER A 549 30.04 -33.86 22.79
N PHE A 550 29.88 -32.74 23.49
CA PHE A 550 29.48 -32.72 24.90
C PHE A 550 28.00 -33.05 25.07
N MET A 551 27.16 -32.65 24.11
CA MET A 551 25.73 -32.96 24.09
C MET A 551 25.41 -34.47 24.02
N CYS A 552 26.39 -35.32 23.70
CA CYS A 552 26.22 -36.78 23.74
C CYS A 552 26.29 -37.36 25.17
N ASN A 553 26.66 -36.57 26.18
CA ASN A 553 26.78 -37.02 27.57
C ASN A 553 25.55 -36.62 28.39
N ASP A 554 24.86 -37.59 28.97
CA ASP A 554 23.65 -37.36 29.77
C ASP A 554 23.91 -36.48 31.01
N ASN A 555 25.08 -36.60 31.63
CA ASN A 555 25.46 -35.76 32.78
C ASN A 555 25.61 -34.29 32.38
N PHE A 556 26.12 -34.04 31.16
CA PHE A 556 26.21 -32.68 30.62
C PHE A 556 24.81 -32.09 30.39
N ILE A 557 23.90 -32.84 29.78
CA ILE A 557 22.52 -32.38 29.56
C ILE A 557 21.81 -32.14 30.90
N ASN A 558 21.95 -33.05 31.86
CA ASN A 558 21.27 -32.98 33.16
C ASN A 558 21.70 -31.75 33.98
N ALA A 559 22.93 -31.27 33.82
CA ALA A 559 23.40 -30.06 34.47
C ALA A 559 22.60 -28.80 34.07
N PHE A 560 21.98 -28.80 32.88
CA PHE A 560 21.12 -27.71 32.40
C PHE A 560 19.62 -27.95 32.63
N ASN A 561 19.24 -29.11 33.16
CA ASN A 561 17.86 -29.38 33.55
C ASN A 561 17.58 -28.94 35.00
N ASP A 562 18.61 -28.78 35.83
CA ASP A 562 18.50 -28.29 37.21
C ASP A 562 18.44 -26.74 37.23
N SER A 563 17.43 -26.15 37.86
CA SER A 563 17.33 -24.69 37.97
C SER A 563 18.45 -24.04 38.78
N LYS A 564 19.21 -24.80 39.56
CA LYS A 564 20.31 -24.29 40.41
C LYS A 564 21.43 -23.59 39.64
N TYR A 565 21.72 -23.99 38.39
CA TYR A 565 22.76 -23.27 37.64
C TYR A 565 22.33 -21.85 37.29
N LYS A 566 21.02 -21.59 37.16
CA LYS A 566 20.49 -20.24 36.89
C LYS A 566 20.69 -19.31 38.09
N GLU A 567 20.59 -19.84 39.31
CA GLU A 567 20.91 -19.10 40.53
C GLU A 567 22.41 -18.82 40.66
N LYS A 568 23.25 -19.74 40.19
CA LYS A 568 24.72 -19.61 40.24
C LYS A 568 25.26 -18.65 39.17
N PHE A 569 24.60 -18.56 38.02
CA PHE A 569 25.05 -17.79 36.85
C PHE A 569 23.93 -16.88 36.28
N PRO A 570 23.44 -15.89 37.05
CA PRO A 570 22.29 -15.08 36.66
C PRO A 570 22.52 -14.18 35.44
N ILE A 571 23.77 -13.83 35.10
CA ILE A 571 24.07 -12.94 33.97
C ILE A 571 24.10 -13.72 32.65
N TYR A 572 24.65 -14.93 32.64
CA TYR A 572 24.88 -15.73 31.42
C TYR A 572 23.98 -16.97 31.30
N CYS A 573 23.09 -17.24 32.26
CA CYS A 573 22.21 -18.42 32.22
C CYS A 573 21.40 -18.50 30.93
N ASP A 574 20.79 -17.40 30.49
CA ASP A 574 20.01 -17.34 29.25
C ASP A 574 20.86 -17.61 28.01
N ASN A 575 22.08 -17.06 27.97
CA ASN A 575 23.01 -17.30 26.87
C ASN A 575 23.37 -18.78 26.77
N VAL A 576 23.76 -19.39 27.90
CA VAL A 576 24.13 -20.81 27.95
C VAL A 576 22.95 -21.70 27.56
N GLU A 577 21.75 -21.41 28.08
CA GLU A 577 20.54 -22.14 27.74
C GLU A 577 20.24 -22.07 26.24
N GLN A 578 20.36 -20.89 25.63
CA GLN A 578 20.20 -20.71 24.18
C GLN A 578 21.22 -21.53 23.37
N TYR A 579 22.51 -21.54 23.75
CA TYR A 579 23.53 -22.35 23.07
C TYR A 579 23.27 -23.85 23.21
N VAL A 580 22.93 -24.31 24.41
CA VAL A 580 22.65 -25.71 24.71
C VAL A 580 21.39 -26.18 23.98
N GLU A 581 20.30 -25.40 23.99
CA GLU A 581 19.09 -25.74 23.24
C GLU A 581 19.31 -25.75 21.73
N ALA A 582 20.05 -24.78 21.19
CA ALA A 582 20.43 -24.79 19.77
C ALA A 582 21.26 -26.04 19.41
N ALA A 583 22.15 -26.47 20.30
CA ALA A 583 22.94 -27.69 20.11
C ALA A 583 22.08 -28.96 20.24
N LYS A 584 21.12 -29.02 21.17
CA LYS A 584 20.13 -30.12 21.28
C LYS A 584 19.34 -30.27 19.99
N VAL A 585 18.77 -29.17 19.49
CA VAL A 585 18.01 -29.15 18.23
C VAL A 585 18.87 -29.64 17.08
N ARG A 586 20.10 -29.13 16.94
CA ARG A 586 21.01 -29.56 15.88
C ARG A 586 21.38 -31.04 16.00
N LEU A 587 21.65 -31.54 17.20
CA LEU A 587 21.95 -32.95 17.44
C LEU A 587 20.77 -33.85 17.03
N ASN A 588 19.55 -33.47 17.39
CA ASN A 588 18.34 -34.21 17.00
C ASN A 588 18.15 -34.21 15.49
N LEU A 589 18.35 -33.07 14.83
CA LEU A 589 18.28 -32.97 13.38
C LEU A 589 19.35 -33.80 12.68
N LEU A 590 20.58 -33.86 13.20
CA LEU A 590 21.63 -34.71 12.68
C LEU A 590 21.25 -36.20 12.77
N LYS A 591 20.68 -36.65 13.89
CA LYS A 591 20.20 -38.03 14.07
C LYS A 591 19.11 -38.37 13.04
N ILE A 592 18.07 -37.54 12.93
CA ILE A 592 16.99 -37.75 11.96
C ILE A 592 17.53 -37.71 10.52
N SER A 593 18.40 -36.74 10.22
CA SER A 593 19.01 -36.57 8.90
C SER A 593 19.91 -37.74 8.53
N SER A 594 20.61 -38.36 9.48
CA SER A 594 21.43 -39.55 9.22
C SER A 594 20.59 -40.74 8.78
N GLU A 595 19.41 -40.93 9.39
CA GLU A 595 18.47 -41.99 9.01
C GLU A 595 17.85 -41.71 7.64
N ASN A 596 17.45 -40.45 7.40
CA ASN A 596 16.84 -40.04 6.14
C ASN A 596 17.82 -40.05 4.98
N LEU A 597 19.09 -39.68 5.18
CA LEU A 597 20.10 -39.67 4.11
C LEU A 597 20.30 -41.07 3.51
N VAL A 598 20.40 -42.09 4.37
CA VAL A 598 20.53 -43.49 3.92
C VAL A 598 19.32 -43.88 3.05
N ARG A 599 18.11 -43.52 3.49
CA ARG A 599 16.87 -43.81 2.75
C ARG A 599 16.75 -43.02 1.44
N ILE A 600 17.16 -41.75 1.42
CA ILE A 600 17.17 -40.91 0.21
C ILE A 600 18.07 -41.52 -0.85
N VAL A 601 19.28 -41.93 -0.48
CA VAL A 601 20.22 -42.57 -1.43
C VAL A 601 19.65 -43.87 -1.98
N GLN A 602 18.99 -44.69 -1.14
CA GLN A 602 18.32 -45.92 -1.56
C GLN A 602 17.15 -45.69 -2.52
N ASN A 603 16.43 -44.57 -2.40
CA ASN A 603 15.29 -44.25 -3.26
C ASN A 603 15.70 -43.63 -4.61
N VAL A 604 16.88 -43.03 -4.69
CA VAL A 604 17.41 -42.47 -5.95
C VAL A 604 17.93 -43.58 -6.87
N ASP A 605 18.54 -44.63 -6.30
CA ASP A 605 19.05 -45.76 -7.07
C ASP A 605 18.94 -47.07 -6.27
N MET A 606 18.15 -48.01 -6.78
CA MET A 606 17.91 -49.32 -6.18
C MET A 606 19.17 -50.18 -6.05
N SER A 607 20.27 -49.84 -6.76
CA SER A 607 21.56 -50.51 -6.57
C SER A 607 22.20 -50.27 -5.20
N TRP A 608 21.70 -49.28 -4.44
CA TRP A 608 22.21 -48.91 -3.11
C TRP A 608 21.46 -49.58 -1.96
N ILE A 609 20.48 -50.45 -2.24
CA ILE A 609 19.61 -51.04 -1.21
C ILE A 609 20.39 -51.87 -0.17
N ASP A 610 21.47 -52.53 -0.62
CA ASP A 610 22.37 -53.35 0.22
C ASP A 610 23.64 -52.59 0.66
N VAL A 611 23.77 -51.30 0.30
CA VAL A 611 24.95 -50.49 0.60
C VAL A 611 24.76 -49.75 1.93
N HIS A 612 25.44 -50.22 2.96
CA HIS A 612 25.57 -49.46 4.20
C HIS A 612 26.64 -48.38 4.07
N LEU A 613 26.22 -47.11 4.04
CA LEU A 613 27.11 -45.97 4.18
C LEU A 613 27.78 -46.01 5.57
N PRO A 614 29.11 -46.00 5.66
CA PRO A 614 29.80 -45.92 6.95
C PRO A 614 29.36 -44.67 7.72
N SER A 615 29.22 -44.77 9.05
CA SER A 615 28.83 -43.64 9.92
C SER A 615 29.70 -42.41 9.69
N LEU A 616 30.99 -42.59 9.47
CA LEU A 616 31.95 -41.52 9.17
C LEU A 616 31.60 -40.74 7.89
N VAL A 617 31.10 -41.43 6.85
CA VAL A 617 30.71 -40.80 5.57
C VAL A 617 29.43 -39.99 5.76
N ILE A 618 28.47 -40.54 6.50
CA ILE A 618 27.22 -39.84 6.84
C ILE A 618 27.54 -38.58 7.66
N GLU A 619 28.37 -38.70 8.69
CA GLU A 619 28.80 -37.57 9.51
C GLU A 619 29.50 -36.49 8.67
N GLN A 620 30.38 -36.88 7.75
CA GLN A 620 31.01 -35.92 6.84
C GLN A 620 30.00 -35.20 5.96
N ILE A 621 29.06 -35.90 5.32
CA ILE A 621 28.02 -35.30 4.49
C ILE A 621 27.18 -34.31 5.30
N LEU A 622 26.69 -34.73 6.47
CA LEU A 622 25.87 -33.89 7.33
C LEU A 622 26.64 -32.71 7.93
N SER A 623 27.96 -32.81 8.07
CA SER A 623 28.80 -31.72 8.58
C SER A 623 28.81 -30.49 7.66
N TYR A 624 28.58 -30.67 6.35
CA TYR A 624 28.47 -29.59 5.38
C TYR A 624 27.13 -28.87 5.42
N LEU A 625 26.11 -29.46 6.07
CA LEU A 625 24.76 -28.95 6.07
C LEU A 625 24.51 -27.98 7.22
N ASN A 626 23.92 -26.83 6.89
CA ASN A 626 23.47 -25.89 7.91
C ASN A 626 22.22 -26.45 8.62
N THR A 627 21.77 -25.79 9.69
CA THR A 627 20.62 -26.28 10.46
C THR A 627 19.32 -26.29 9.63
N THR A 628 19.21 -25.42 8.64
CA THR A 628 18.05 -25.34 7.72
C THR A 628 18.06 -26.49 6.73
N ASP A 629 19.20 -26.86 6.18
CA ASP A 629 19.36 -28.02 5.30
C ASP A 629 19.01 -29.32 6.04
N LEU A 630 19.47 -29.47 7.28
CA LEU A 630 19.12 -30.61 8.13
C LEU A 630 17.62 -30.64 8.46
N LYS A 631 16.99 -29.49 8.70
CA LYS A 631 15.52 -29.40 8.85
C LYS A 631 14.81 -29.84 7.59
N ASN A 632 15.24 -29.36 6.43
CA ASN A 632 14.64 -29.76 5.16
C ASN A 632 14.78 -31.27 4.95
N MET A 633 15.97 -31.84 5.17
CA MET A 633 16.15 -33.31 5.10
C MET A 633 15.31 -34.08 6.11
N SER A 634 15.09 -33.54 7.31
CA SER A 634 14.18 -34.16 8.29
C SER A 634 12.72 -34.16 7.84
N LEU A 635 12.31 -33.20 7.00
CA LEU A 635 10.93 -33.02 6.54
C LEU A 635 10.58 -33.78 5.25
N ILE A 636 11.58 -34.26 4.48
CA ILE A 636 11.38 -34.95 3.18
C ILE A 636 10.39 -36.14 3.29
N TYR A 637 10.16 -36.68 4.49
CA TYR A 637 9.28 -37.83 4.71
C TYR A 637 8.07 -37.60 5.63
N SER A 638 7.82 -36.38 6.12
CA SER A 638 6.53 -36.10 6.80
C SER A 638 5.36 -35.91 5.82
N LEU A 639 5.60 -36.09 4.51
CA LEU A 639 4.65 -35.92 3.42
C LEU A 639 4.22 -37.24 2.76
N ASP A 640 4.79 -38.37 3.18
CA ASP A 640 4.40 -39.73 2.73
C ASP A 640 3.39 -40.42 3.69
N SER A 641 2.78 -39.66 4.62
CA SER A 641 1.69 -40.12 5.51
C SER A 641 0.37 -39.41 5.23
#